data_AF-A0A1B5KXF2-F1
#
_entry.id   AF-A0A1B5KXF2-F1
#
_cell.length_a   1.000
_cell.length_b   1.000
_cell.length_c   1.000
_cell.angle_alpha   90.00
_cell.angle_beta   90.00
_cell.angle_gamma   90.00
#
_symmetry.space_group_name_H-M   'P 1'
#
loop_
_entity.id
_entity.type
_entity.pdbx_description
1 polymer ?
#
loop_
_entity_poly.entity_id
_entity_poly.type
_entity_poly.pdbx_seq_one_letter_code
_entity_poly.pdbx_strand_id
1 'polypeptide(L)'
;MAAASPEGLLVVYEFHSMKTINEQYRSRGLFDPVTSFRIRAVQGVVQKLEFLYPRPEDDYHIILLLIITRKERSSAEPVSRMVTYEWEVGDSLKDVFAEEKAGNRLPTEHRMPSLLIPLRFNTAFFVVSQPDIGVVKNCLSGSPVFEALKTDTPGRTPLHHGIEKPLWTAWSRPFRRKKYFEKTDIIFLAREDGAIIHIEIDAPELVPSVTNVGCLHTNIDTAFTTAYDVFTDMLIIGGDSGSGGIWKLAPRTDLEQVSVLPNWSPVMDVAISTQHSTLEPKDARDSRWSEDDSFLSRPDSLFSASGRGLKGNLTQWRWGIQGRIGLDIEYGEPIRNSWGFYLETGGSKSLYGLLSLPDSSIVLQFSADFSQVHSVEPDNTGFDLAFRTLHAGQTQSGTIIQVTESSISLISSSEVSHQPLESILGVRGVNAEHAFCGDHVIALSTHDSVKFQLHTVRIKNMNATLISSWDVVGEVTCVLFFSAIGDEFVAVGSAADGVSWISIYSLNGKVVVTKALQRTVGTRVLLADIWPHYSLVPRCLPLNGTPTRIIYSQAWNCLIVALLQDDRPTLLFVDPETGAQIASASDKDQNPLEVISGLGHAGDRIYGLNEWLYLKDGKTFAFLLVGTKEGRLLIVSVKKIEPSLRNSTGESLQYWTRNKQMFGKPVYSVVGDDDGIIFCVDKTIHWNVLDLAEKKLKQVKQYELDSPATSLRVSNGKILALTTMHSLEVIDHRTGEGNGMALVHTDRVSRTTIHMADIGPTRQDGSGDGWRITLLADQRCGFAGVWVPWGYRNKEFETVFEGALPASIRRFVTARSSPPWASSEPRSRYGLLPSGQDGAEMFGLSLDGSLRHFTLLDIPLWRLLSLVQSLAQRNATLNHMRGNSDSETMNSDDGVELEPRLHPKLMHINGDILSDCLKPRMLEKMVGKADGLDLFCEYLDGLEGGRWTDEFRDSIGHSDDKRQAAYFKLGYEILTYVLAPVW
;
A
#
# COMPACT_ATOMS: atom_id res chain seq x y z
N MET A 1 18.56 -24.89 21.13
CA MET A 1 18.38 -24.12 19.87
C MET A 1 19.74 -23.94 19.21
N ALA A 2 19.81 -23.79 17.89
CA ALA A 2 21.06 -23.45 17.20
C ALA A 2 20.80 -22.41 16.11
N ALA A 3 21.78 -21.55 15.87
CA ALA A 3 21.77 -20.52 14.84
C ALA A 3 23.13 -20.50 14.16
N ALA A 4 23.18 -20.20 12.85
CA ALA A 4 24.43 -20.11 12.13
C ALA A 4 24.44 -18.93 11.17
N SER A 5 25.61 -18.33 10.96
CA SER A 5 25.85 -17.31 9.95
C SER A 5 26.43 -17.93 8.66
N PRO A 6 26.16 -17.37 7.48
CA PRO A 6 26.76 -17.82 6.23
C PRO A 6 28.29 -17.78 6.24
N GLU A 7 28.89 -16.94 7.07
CA GLU A 7 30.35 -16.79 7.24
C GLU A 7 30.99 -17.91 8.07
N GLY A 8 30.19 -18.86 8.57
CA GLY A 8 30.69 -20.05 9.28
C GLY A 8 30.66 -19.95 10.80
N LEU A 9 29.96 -18.98 11.40
CA LEU A 9 29.77 -18.92 12.84
C LEU A 9 28.52 -19.71 13.25
N LEU A 10 28.69 -20.78 14.02
CA LEU A 10 27.62 -21.58 14.64
C LEU A 10 27.49 -21.21 16.11
N VAL A 11 26.28 -20.92 16.57
CA VAL A 11 25.94 -20.70 17.97
C VAL A 11 24.89 -21.72 18.40
N VAL A 12 25.17 -22.44 19.49
CA VAL A 12 24.26 -23.42 20.08
C VAL A 12 23.87 -22.95 21.47
N TYR A 13 22.56 -22.86 21.72
CA TYR A 13 21.96 -22.42 22.96
C TYR A 13 21.33 -23.61 23.70
N GLU A 14 21.72 -23.76 24.95
CA GLU A 14 21.14 -24.68 25.91
C GLU A 14 20.07 -23.94 26.71
N PHE A 15 18.89 -24.54 26.83
CA PHE A 15 17.76 -23.92 27.54
C PHE A 15 17.48 -24.57 28.88
N HIS A 16 16.93 -23.78 29.80
CA HIS A 16 16.37 -24.30 31.03
C HIS A 16 15.19 -25.23 30.77
N SER A 17 14.91 -26.12 31.71
CA SER A 17 13.71 -26.97 31.64
C SER A 17 12.45 -26.10 31.59
N MET A 18 11.41 -26.59 30.90
CA MET A 18 10.13 -25.87 30.80
C MET A 18 9.51 -25.60 32.18
N LYS A 19 9.78 -26.45 33.18
CA LYS A 19 9.35 -26.23 34.56
C LYS A 19 10.01 -24.99 35.16
N THR A 20 11.33 -24.87 35.05
CA THR A 20 12.12 -23.73 35.53
C THR A 20 11.69 -22.43 34.85
N ILE A 21 11.53 -22.45 33.52
CA ILE A 21 11.07 -21.28 32.76
C ILE A 21 9.68 -20.83 33.24
N ASN A 22 8.76 -21.76 33.43
CA ASN A 22 7.42 -21.45 33.96
C ASN A 22 7.46 -20.90 35.40
N GLU A 23 8.35 -21.40 36.24
CA GLU A 23 8.54 -20.90 37.61
C GLU A 23 9.12 -19.48 37.63
N GLN A 24 10.11 -19.20 36.78
CA GLN A 24 10.65 -17.85 36.58
C GLN A 24 9.55 -16.89 36.11
N TYR A 25 8.79 -17.26 35.08
CA TYR A 25 7.70 -16.44 34.55
C TYR A 25 6.61 -16.18 35.61
N ARG A 26 6.18 -17.21 36.35
CA ARG A 26 5.17 -17.05 37.42
C ARG A 26 5.64 -16.15 38.56
N SER A 27 6.94 -16.16 38.88
CA SER A 27 7.48 -15.40 40.01
C SER A 27 7.84 -13.96 39.63
N ARG A 28 8.36 -13.73 38.43
CA ARG A 28 8.92 -12.43 38.00
C ARG A 28 8.16 -11.77 36.85
N GLY A 29 7.23 -12.47 36.20
CA GLY A 29 6.59 -12.03 34.94
C GLY A 29 7.51 -12.05 33.72
N LEU A 30 8.78 -12.41 33.93
CA LEU A 30 9.86 -12.46 32.95
C LEU A 30 10.62 -13.77 33.17
N PHE A 31 11.20 -14.31 32.10
CA PHE A 31 12.02 -15.51 32.16
C PHE A 31 13.29 -15.31 31.33
N ASP A 32 14.38 -15.92 31.76
CA ASP A 32 15.60 -16.08 30.98
C ASP A 32 15.68 -17.55 30.57
N PRO A 33 15.42 -17.88 29.30
CA PRO A 33 15.35 -19.26 28.87
C PRO A 33 16.74 -19.90 28.70
N VAL A 34 17.82 -19.11 28.59
CA VAL A 34 19.15 -19.60 28.20
C VAL A 34 19.97 -19.97 29.43
N THR A 35 20.33 -21.25 29.55
CA THR A 35 21.27 -21.72 30.58
C THR A 35 22.70 -21.40 30.19
N SER A 36 23.06 -21.72 28.95
CA SER A 36 24.41 -21.56 28.42
C SER A 36 24.38 -21.48 26.90
N PHE A 37 25.42 -20.92 26.29
CA PHE A 37 25.60 -20.97 24.84
C PHE A 37 27.06 -21.29 24.47
N ARG A 38 27.26 -21.82 23.27
CA ARG A 38 28.57 -22.14 22.71
C ARG A 38 28.68 -21.63 21.30
N ILE A 39 29.83 -21.02 20.98
CA ILE A 39 30.14 -20.52 19.66
C ILE A 39 31.23 -21.40 19.04
N ARG A 40 31.06 -21.75 17.78
CA ARG A 40 32.00 -22.50 16.97
C ARG A 40 32.18 -21.81 15.62
N ALA A 41 33.43 -21.51 15.25
CA ALA A 41 33.75 -21.20 13.87
C ALA A 41 33.94 -22.50 13.07
N VAL A 42 33.34 -22.56 11.89
CA VAL A 42 33.38 -23.68 10.94
C VAL A 42 34.04 -23.21 9.64
N GLN A 43 34.87 -24.05 9.03
CA GLN A 43 35.50 -23.69 7.78
C GLN A 43 34.55 -23.86 6.59
N GLY A 44 34.10 -22.74 6.02
CA GLY A 44 33.28 -22.69 4.81
C GLY A 44 31.98 -21.94 5.01
N VAL A 45 31.10 -22.02 4.01
CA VAL A 45 29.78 -21.40 4.05
C VAL A 45 28.77 -22.41 4.58
N VAL A 46 28.13 -22.09 5.71
CA VAL A 46 27.01 -22.88 6.25
C VAL A 46 25.78 -22.60 5.39
N GLN A 47 25.28 -23.62 4.71
CA GLN A 47 24.12 -23.50 3.81
C GLN A 47 22.80 -23.77 4.51
N LYS A 48 22.78 -24.84 5.33
CA LYS A 48 21.60 -25.32 6.05
C LYS A 48 22.02 -25.95 7.37
N LEU A 49 21.14 -25.84 8.35
CA LEU A 49 21.28 -26.42 9.67
C LEU A 49 19.91 -26.94 10.12
N GLU A 50 19.84 -28.16 10.67
CA GLU A 50 18.58 -28.77 11.09
C GLU A 50 18.82 -29.77 12.23
N PHE A 51 17.85 -29.92 13.14
CA PHE A 51 17.88 -30.99 14.14
C PHE A 51 17.19 -32.24 13.59
N LEU A 52 17.81 -33.41 13.76
CA LEU A 52 17.22 -34.69 13.37
C LEU A 52 16.47 -35.32 14.55
N TYR A 53 15.43 -36.10 14.27
CA TYR A 53 14.75 -36.86 15.31
C TYR A 53 15.60 -38.05 15.72
N PRO A 54 15.85 -38.26 17.02
CA PRO A 54 16.48 -39.47 17.49
C PRO A 54 15.53 -40.67 17.33
N ARG A 55 16.04 -41.87 17.60
CA ARG A 55 15.19 -43.05 17.65
C ARG A 55 14.25 -42.96 18.87
N PRO A 56 13.02 -43.51 18.79
CA PRO A 56 12.09 -43.48 19.93
C PRO A 56 12.65 -44.10 21.22
N GLU A 57 13.60 -45.03 21.11
CA GLU A 57 14.27 -45.66 22.25
C GLU A 57 15.36 -44.79 22.90
N ASP A 58 15.73 -43.68 22.26
CA ASP A 58 16.87 -42.81 22.57
C ASP A 58 16.46 -41.34 22.56
N ASP A 59 15.36 -41.00 23.24
CA ASP A 59 14.75 -39.67 23.20
C ASP A 59 15.58 -38.56 23.90
N TYR A 60 16.69 -38.93 24.54
CA TYR A 60 17.66 -38.05 25.18
C TYR A 60 18.83 -37.66 24.25
N HIS A 61 18.95 -38.30 23.09
CA HIS A 61 20.02 -38.02 22.13
C HIS A 61 19.64 -36.87 21.19
N ILE A 62 20.55 -35.91 21.06
CA ILE A 62 20.41 -34.71 20.24
C ILE A 62 21.38 -34.80 19.06
N ILE A 63 20.83 -34.62 17.85
CA ILE A 63 21.57 -34.74 16.60
C ILE A 63 21.39 -33.45 15.79
N LEU A 64 22.49 -32.73 15.57
CA LEU A 64 22.54 -31.49 14.80
C LEU A 64 23.22 -31.73 13.46
N LEU A 65 22.49 -31.51 12.37
CA LEU A 65 22.96 -31.61 11.00
C LEU A 65 23.35 -30.24 10.46
N LEU A 66 24.50 -30.16 9.78
CA LEU A 66 24.95 -28.99 9.02
C LEU A 66 25.32 -29.40 7.60
N ILE A 67 24.95 -28.56 6.63
CA ILE A 67 25.47 -28.63 5.27
C ILE A 67 26.43 -27.45 5.07
N ILE A 68 27.70 -27.76 4.85
CA ILE A 68 28.78 -26.78 4.73
C ILE A 68 29.45 -26.92 3.37
N THR A 69 29.62 -25.81 2.68
CA THR A 69 30.33 -25.75 1.40
C THR A 69 31.67 -25.08 1.58
N ARG A 70 32.74 -25.80 1.26
CA ARG A 70 34.12 -25.31 1.43
C ARG A 70 35.02 -25.71 0.29
N LYS A 71 36.03 -24.89 0.03
CA LYS A 71 37.12 -25.23 -0.90
C LYS A 71 38.16 -26.06 -0.17
N GLU A 72 38.34 -27.31 -0.57
CA GLU A 72 39.36 -28.19 0.02
C GLU A 72 40.76 -27.94 -0.55
N ARG A 73 40.85 -27.36 -1.75
CA ARG A 73 42.10 -26.91 -2.39
C ARG A 73 41.87 -25.55 -3.04
N SER A 74 42.91 -24.72 -3.06
CA SER A 74 42.86 -23.35 -3.59
C SER A 74 42.37 -23.26 -5.05
N SER A 75 42.66 -24.26 -5.88
CA SER A 75 42.24 -24.33 -7.28
C SER A 75 41.07 -25.28 -7.56
N ALA A 76 40.50 -25.95 -6.55
CA ALA A 76 39.41 -26.91 -6.74
C ALA A 76 38.04 -26.24 -6.58
N GLU A 77 37.03 -26.86 -7.18
CA GLU A 77 35.65 -26.46 -6.96
C GLU A 77 35.23 -26.63 -5.48
N PRO A 78 34.33 -25.77 -4.96
CA PRO A 78 33.78 -25.94 -3.62
C PRO A 78 33.01 -27.26 -3.48
N VAL A 79 33.25 -28.00 -2.41
CA VAL A 79 32.58 -29.27 -2.12
C VAL A 79 31.61 -29.06 -0.96
N SER A 80 30.39 -29.56 -1.13
CA SER A 80 29.35 -29.55 -0.09
C SER A 80 29.47 -30.81 0.76
N ARG A 81 29.50 -30.64 2.08
CA ARG A 81 29.63 -31.71 3.06
C ARG A 81 28.51 -31.66 4.09
N MET A 82 28.06 -32.85 4.46
CA MET A 82 27.12 -33.12 5.53
C MET A 82 27.90 -33.42 6.82
N VAL A 83 27.78 -32.54 7.80
CA VAL A 83 28.45 -32.62 9.10
C VAL A 83 27.41 -32.81 10.20
N THR A 84 27.60 -33.82 11.06
CA THR A 84 26.64 -34.16 12.12
C THR A 84 27.29 -34.05 13.49
N TYR A 85 26.75 -33.24 14.40
CA TYR A 85 27.13 -33.20 15.81
C TYR A 85 26.10 -33.98 16.65
N GLU A 86 26.58 -34.71 17.66
CA GLU A 86 25.81 -35.69 18.43
C GLU A 86 26.18 -35.53 19.91
N TRP A 87 25.18 -35.51 20.80
CA TRP A 87 25.36 -35.46 22.25
C TRP A 87 24.08 -35.84 22.99
N GLU A 88 24.17 -36.15 24.27
CA GLU A 88 23.02 -36.44 25.14
C GLU A 88 22.66 -35.23 26.01
N VAL A 89 21.40 -35.18 26.49
CA VAL A 89 20.96 -34.13 27.43
C VAL A 89 21.81 -34.17 28.70
N GLY A 90 22.58 -33.10 28.95
CA GLY A 90 23.48 -32.96 30.09
C GLY A 90 24.96 -33.05 29.74
N ASP A 91 25.30 -33.45 28.52
CA ASP A 91 26.68 -33.46 28.04
C ASP A 91 27.30 -32.06 27.97
N SER A 92 28.61 -32.01 28.18
CA SER A 92 29.39 -30.79 28.04
C SER A 92 29.47 -30.38 26.56
N LEU A 93 28.66 -29.40 26.17
CA LEU A 93 28.71 -28.80 24.82
C LEU A 93 30.11 -28.27 24.46
N LYS A 94 30.94 -27.94 25.46
CA LYS A 94 32.33 -27.53 25.21
C LYS A 94 33.14 -28.64 24.56
N ASP A 95 32.92 -29.88 24.97
CA ASP A 95 33.68 -31.03 24.48
C ASP A 95 33.11 -31.52 23.13
N VAL A 96 31.78 -31.53 23.00
CA VAL A 96 31.07 -31.84 21.74
C VAL A 96 31.51 -30.89 20.61
N PHE A 97 31.62 -29.61 20.93
CA PHE A 97 32.13 -28.58 20.04
C PHE A 97 33.59 -28.22 20.37
N ALA A 98 34.46 -29.19 20.69
CA ALA A 98 35.91 -28.99 20.80
C ALA A 98 36.63 -29.13 19.44
N GLU A 99 36.29 -30.14 18.62
CA GLU A 99 36.87 -30.36 17.28
C GLU A 99 35.89 -30.23 16.10
N GLU A 100 36.36 -29.72 14.96
CA GLU A 100 35.57 -29.63 13.73
C GLU A 100 35.44 -31.01 13.08
N LYS A 101 34.22 -31.47 12.87
CA LYS A 101 33.96 -32.76 12.20
C LYS A 101 34.13 -32.63 10.69
N ALA A 102 34.83 -33.59 10.07
CA ALA A 102 35.13 -33.56 8.63
C ALA A 102 33.89 -33.76 7.73
N GLY A 103 32.87 -34.47 8.22
CA GLY A 103 31.62 -34.74 7.50
C GLY A 103 31.75 -35.63 6.26
N ASN A 104 30.60 -36.04 5.73
CA ASN A 104 30.49 -36.84 4.51
C ASN A 104 30.23 -35.94 3.30
N ARG A 105 30.78 -36.28 2.13
CA ARG A 105 30.54 -35.51 0.90
C ARG A 105 29.12 -35.75 0.38
N LEU A 106 28.43 -34.68 -0.01
CA LEU A 106 27.12 -34.79 -0.67
C LEU A 106 27.28 -35.25 -2.13
N PRO A 107 26.33 -36.06 -2.64
CA PRO A 107 26.21 -36.37 -4.06
C PRO A 107 26.04 -35.12 -4.93
N THR A 108 26.32 -35.23 -6.23
CA THR A 108 26.28 -34.09 -7.15
C THR A 108 24.87 -33.52 -7.28
N GLU A 109 23.86 -34.39 -7.23
CA GLU A 109 22.43 -34.06 -7.32
C GLU A 109 21.97 -33.20 -6.13
N HIS A 110 22.62 -33.39 -4.97
CA HIS A 110 22.29 -32.73 -3.71
C HIS A 110 23.37 -31.75 -3.25
N ARG A 111 24.19 -31.22 -4.17
CA ARG A 111 25.27 -30.26 -3.84
C ARG A 111 24.74 -28.97 -3.19
N MET A 112 23.53 -28.55 -3.53
CA MET A 112 22.90 -27.31 -3.06
C MET A 112 21.43 -27.55 -2.68
N PRO A 113 21.16 -28.16 -1.52
CA PRO A 113 19.79 -28.48 -1.15
C PRO A 113 18.99 -27.22 -0.79
N SER A 114 17.76 -27.12 -1.33
CA SER A 114 16.83 -26.04 -0.98
C SER A 114 16.21 -26.25 0.40
N LEU A 115 15.91 -27.51 0.75
CA LEU A 115 15.30 -27.89 2.04
C LEU A 115 15.95 -29.14 2.64
N LEU A 116 16.00 -29.17 3.97
CA LEU A 116 16.26 -30.37 4.76
C LEU A 116 15.03 -30.62 5.63
N ILE A 117 14.44 -31.81 5.53
CA ILE A 117 13.20 -32.14 6.23
C ILE A 117 13.45 -33.35 7.14
N PRO A 118 13.58 -33.17 8.46
CA PRO A 118 13.86 -34.28 9.36
C PRO A 118 12.65 -35.22 9.42
N LEU A 119 12.87 -36.52 9.30
CA LEU A 119 11.82 -37.54 9.44
C LEU A 119 11.75 -38.00 10.88
N ARG A 120 10.55 -38.36 11.36
CA ARG A 120 10.36 -38.82 12.74
C ARG A 120 10.96 -40.20 13.05
N PHE A 121 11.47 -40.91 12.04
CA PHE A 121 11.94 -42.30 12.16
C PHE A 121 13.41 -42.44 11.74
N ASN A 122 14.12 -43.35 12.42
CA ASN A 122 15.46 -43.83 12.05
C ASN A 122 16.52 -42.74 11.82
N THR A 123 16.42 -41.56 12.44
CA THR A 123 17.36 -40.44 12.24
C THR A 123 17.51 -40.03 10.76
N ALA A 124 16.48 -40.31 9.95
CA ALA A 124 16.46 -40.05 8.51
C ALA A 124 15.93 -38.64 8.23
N PHE A 125 16.21 -38.13 7.03
CA PHE A 125 15.68 -36.85 6.57
C PHE A 125 15.53 -36.82 5.05
N PHE A 126 14.67 -35.95 4.53
CA PHE A 126 14.69 -35.62 3.11
C PHE A 126 15.71 -34.53 2.83
N VAL A 127 16.47 -34.74 1.77
CA VAL A 127 17.26 -33.70 1.10
C VAL A 127 16.53 -33.30 -0.17
N VAL A 128 16.03 -32.07 -0.21
CA VAL A 128 15.32 -31.55 -1.38
C VAL A 128 16.29 -30.72 -2.20
N SER A 129 16.58 -31.17 -3.40
CA SER A 129 17.32 -30.42 -4.41
C SER A 129 16.49 -30.41 -5.69
N GLN A 130 16.86 -29.60 -6.67
CA GLN A 130 16.09 -29.54 -7.91
C GLN A 130 16.88 -30.22 -9.02
N PRO A 131 16.29 -31.21 -9.74
CA PRO A 131 14.91 -31.71 -9.67
C PRO A 131 14.65 -32.81 -8.62
N ASP A 132 15.67 -33.24 -7.87
CA ASP A 132 15.64 -34.49 -7.12
C ASP A 132 15.31 -34.32 -5.62
N ILE A 133 14.31 -35.07 -5.16
CA ILE A 133 14.06 -35.27 -3.72
C ILE A 133 14.73 -36.60 -3.33
N GLY A 134 15.61 -36.57 -2.33
CA GLY A 134 16.29 -37.75 -1.81
C GLY A 134 15.91 -38.06 -0.37
N VAL A 135 15.78 -39.34 -0.02
CA VAL A 135 15.73 -39.82 1.37
C VAL A 135 17.15 -40.17 1.79
N VAL A 136 17.63 -39.58 2.89
CA VAL A 136 18.93 -39.88 3.48
C VAL A 136 18.76 -40.78 4.69
N LYS A 137 19.40 -41.95 4.66
CA LYS A 137 19.36 -42.99 5.70
C LYS A 137 20.75 -43.26 6.28
N ASN A 138 20.79 -43.85 7.47
CA ASN A 138 22.01 -44.30 8.14
C ASN A 138 23.06 -43.19 8.37
N CYS A 139 22.60 -41.99 8.73
CA CYS A 139 23.44 -40.80 8.89
C CYS A 139 24.50 -40.91 10.00
N LEU A 140 24.27 -41.78 10.99
CA LEU A 140 25.13 -41.95 12.18
C LEU A 140 25.98 -43.23 12.13
N SER A 141 25.59 -44.24 11.34
CA SER A 141 26.17 -45.60 11.39
C SER A 141 27.07 -45.93 10.20
N GLY A 142 27.79 -44.93 9.65
CA GLY A 142 28.72 -45.11 8.53
C GLY A 142 28.56 -44.04 7.44
N SER A 143 28.77 -44.43 6.17
CA SER A 143 28.50 -43.54 5.03
C SER A 143 26.98 -43.43 4.80
N PRO A 144 26.43 -42.21 4.70
CA PRO A 144 25.00 -42.01 4.47
C PRO A 144 24.54 -42.59 3.13
N VAL A 145 23.35 -43.18 3.14
CA VAL A 145 22.71 -43.75 1.94
C VAL A 145 21.71 -42.74 1.39
N PHE A 146 21.83 -42.41 0.11
CA PHE A 146 20.92 -41.51 -0.61
C PHE A 146 20.04 -42.31 -1.55
N GLU A 147 18.73 -42.27 -1.33
CA GLU A 147 17.74 -42.92 -2.19
C GLU A 147 16.85 -41.86 -2.83
N ALA A 148 16.79 -41.84 -4.17
CA ALA A 148 15.93 -40.92 -4.89
C ALA A 148 14.45 -41.26 -4.71
N LEU A 149 13.65 -40.26 -4.38
CA LEU A 149 12.20 -40.35 -4.29
C LEU A 149 11.61 -40.39 -5.70
N LYS A 150 11.11 -41.55 -6.12
CA LYS A 150 10.38 -41.69 -7.38
C LYS A 150 9.03 -41.00 -7.26
N THR A 151 8.91 -39.81 -7.85
CA THR A 151 7.70 -39.01 -7.84
C THR A 151 7.32 -38.57 -9.24
N ASP A 152 6.02 -38.65 -9.55
CA ASP A 152 5.44 -37.93 -10.67
C ASP A 152 5.27 -36.47 -10.24
N THR A 153 6.37 -35.71 -10.31
CA THR A 153 6.36 -34.30 -9.93
C THR A 153 5.33 -33.52 -10.77
N PRO A 154 4.54 -32.61 -10.17
CA PRO A 154 3.57 -31.80 -10.93
C PRO A 154 4.23 -31.05 -12.09
N GLY A 155 3.51 -30.88 -13.20
CA GLY A 155 3.96 -30.05 -14.32
C GLY A 155 4.16 -28.59 -13.93
N ARG A 156 4.82 -27.79 -14.78
CA ARG A 156 4.99 -26.35 -14.58
C ARG A 156 3.62 -25.65 -14.57
N THR A 157 3.32 -24.85 -13.55
CA THR A 157 2.10 -24.05 -13.55
C THR A 157 2.28 -22.71 -14.30
N PRO A 158 1.19 -22.01 -14.67
CA PRO A 158 1.26 -20.68 -15.26
C PRO A 158 1.88 -19.60 -14.36
N LEU A 159 2.01 -19.86 -13.05
CA LEU A 159 2.64 -18.94 -12.09
C LEU A 159 4.17 -19.04 -12.05
N HIS A 160 4.76 -19.96 -12.82
CA HIS A 160 6.21 -20.09 -12.89
C HIS A 160 6.81 -19.10 -13.90
N HIS A 161 7.75 -18.29 -13.44
CA HIS A 161 8.40 -17.24 -14.23
C HIS A 161 9.87 -17.51 -14.52
N GLY A 162 10.42 -18.63 -14.04
CA GLY A 162 11.81 -19.02 -14.25
C GLY A 162 12.06 -19.65 -15.62
N ILE A 163 13.34 -19.67 -16.02
CA ILE A 163 13.81 -20.43 -17.20
C ILE A 163 13.98 -21.91 -16.82
N GLU A 164 14.47 -22.16 -15.60
CA GLU A 164 14.66 -23.51 -15.05
C GLU A 164 13.33 -24.11 -14.55
N LYS A 165 13.38 -25.29 -13.93
CA LYS A 165 12.19 -25.93 -13.34
C LYS A 165 11.70 -25.13 -12.11
N PRO A 166 10.47 -25.35 -11.61
CA PRO A 166 9.96 -24.68 -10.41
C PRO A 166 10.49 -25.28 -9.08
N LEU A 167 11.04 -24.45 -8.19
CA LEU A 167 11.72 -24.84 -6.94
C LEU A 167 10.75 -25.23 -5.82
N TRP A 168 11.10 -26.26 -5.04
CA TRP A 168 10.44 -26.54 -3.76
C TRP A 168 10.99 -25.59 -2.68
N THR A 169 10.13 -24.74 -2.15
CA THR A 169 10.51 -23.57 -1.34
C THR A 169 10.14 -23.72 0.13
N ALA A 170 9.10 -24.49 0.46
CA ALA A 170 8.67 -24.67 1.83
C ALA A 170 8.01 -26.02 2.10
N TRP A 171 7.92 -26.38 3.37
CA TRP A 171 7.25 -27.58 3.83
C TRP A 171 6.60 -27.34 5.18
N SER A 172 5.58 -28.12 5.53
CA SER A 172 4.98 -28.09 6.86
C SER A 172 4.41 -29.46 7.23
N ARG A 173 4.39 -29.74 8.53
CA ARG A 173 3.87 -30.98 9.09
C ARG A 173 2.48 -30.70 9.68
N PRO A 174 1.38 -31.27 9.13
CA PRO A 174 0.04 -31.03 9.64
C PRO A 174 -0.15 -31.67 11.01
N PHE A 175 -1.13 -31.14 11.77
CA PHE A 175 -1.39 -31.65 13.11
C PHE A 175 -2.03 -33.04 13.07
N ARG A 176 -1.43 -34.00 13.79
CA ARG A 176 -2.02 -35.31 14.10
C ARG A 176 -1.78 -35.67 15.56
N ARG A 177 -2.58 -36.60 16.06
CA ARG A 177 -2.39 -37.16 17.42
C ARG A 177 -1.05 -37.90 17.49
N LYS A 178 -0.39 -37.85 18.65
CA LYS A 178 0.89 -38.53 18.90
C LYS A 178 0.91 -39.99 18.43
N LYS A 179 -0.16 -40.75 18.71
CA LYS A 179 -0.33 -42.15 18.30
C LYS A 179 -0.27 -42.39 16.79
N TYR A 180 -0.65 -41.41 15.97
CA TYR A 180 -0.57 -41.54 14.51
C TYR A 180 0.89 -41.43 14.06
N PHE A 181 1.62 -40.43 14.60
CA PHE A 181 3.04 -40.22 14.34
C PHE A 181 3.97 -41.30 14.88
N GLU A 182 3.48 -42.23 15.70
CA GLU A 182 4.22 -43.44 16.07
C GLU A 182 4.33 -44.45 14.91
N LYS A 183 3.42 -44.37 13.93
CA LYS A 183 3.35 -45.31 12.81
C LYS A 183 3.67 -44.68 11.47
N THR A 184 3.22 -43.43 11.28
CA THR A 184 3.24 -42.76 9.99
C THR A 184 3.59 -41.28 10.15
N ASP A 185 4.53 -40.79 9.35
CA ASP A 185 4.88 -39.38 9.25
C ASP A 185 4.23 -38.79 8.00
N ILE A 186 3.81 -37.52 8.08
CA ILE A 186 3.12 -36.84 6.98
C ILE A 186 3.66 -35.43 6.79
N ILE A 187 3.94 -35.05 5.55
CA ILE A 187 4.57 -33.78 5.21
C ILE A 187 3.86 -33.18 3.99
N PHE A 188 3.49 -31.91 4.08
CA PHE A 188 3.16 -31.11 2.91
C PHE A 188 4.42 -30.44 2.38
N LEU A 189 4.66 -30.54 1.07
CA LEU A 189 5.73 -29.86 0.36
C LEU A 189 5.13 -28.90 -0.65
N ALA A 190 5.59 -27.65 -0.63
CA ALA A 190 5.08 -26.55 -1.43
C ALA A 190 6.14 -26.01 -2.39
N ARG A 191 5.72 -25.74 -3.62
CA ARG A 191 6.57 -25.27 -4.73
C ARG A 191 6.31 -23.80 -5.05
N GLU A 192 7.31 -23.11 -5.59
CA GLU A 192 7.25 -21.66 -5.86
C GLU A 192 6.11 -21.23 -6.79
N ASP A 193 5.66 -22.14 -7.64
CA ASP A 193 4.61 -21.94 -8.63
C ASP A 193 3.22 -22.38 -8.14
N GLY A 194 3.07 -22.66 -6.84
CA GLY A 194 1.79 -22.97 -6.20
C GLY A 194 1.46 -24.46 -6.13
N ALA A 195 2.28 -25.35 -6.68
CA ALA A 195 2.04 -26.80 -6.59
C ALA A 195 2.27 -27.33 -5.17
N ILE A 196 1.36 -28.17 -4.68
CA ILE A 196 1.45 -28.81 -3.36
C ILE A 196 1.36 -30.32 -3.50
N ILE A 197 2.28 -31.02 -2.83
CA ILE A 197 2.21 -32.47 -2.69
C ILE A 197 2.12 -32.84 -1.21
N HIS A 198 1.44 -33.96 -0.95
CA HIS A 198 1.33 -34.60 0.35
C HIS A 198 2.16 -35.88 0.33
N ILE A 199 3.09 -36.02 1.26
CA ILE A 199 3.99 -37.15 1.39
C ILE A 199 3.66 -37.88 2.69
N GLU A 200 3.32 -39.17 2.60
CA GLU A 200 3.03 -40.06 3.73
C GLU A 200 4.11 -41.13 3.81
N ILE A 201 4.65 -41.39 5.01
CA ILE A 201 5.83 -42.24 5.21
C ILE A 201 5.57 -43.20 6.35
N ASP A 202 5.61 -44.50 6.05
CA ASP A 202 5.47 -45.54 7.06
C ASP A 202 6.79 -45.84 7.77
N ALA A 203 6.73 -45.95 9.10
CA ALA A 203 7.89 -46.14 9.98
C ALA A 203 8.81 -47.33 9.65
N PRO A 204 8.30 -48.56 9.36
CA PRO A 204 9.16 -49.73 9.23
C PRO A 204 9.98 -49.76 7.92
N GLU A 205 9.44 -49.23 6.82
CA GLU A 205 10.07 -49.35 5.50
C GLU A 205 10.68 -48.03 5.02
N LEU A 206 10.31 -46.88 5.62
CA LEU A 206 10.65 -45.55 5.13
C LEU A 206 10.34 -45.42 3.62
N VAL A 207 9.25 -46.03 3.17
CA VAL A 207 8.78 -45.94 1.79
C VAL A 207 7.76 -44.80 1.73
N PRO A 208 8.13 -43.65 1.13
CA PRO A 208 7.23 -42.53 0.97
C PRO A 208 6.18 -42.81 -0.12
N SER A 209 4.92 -42.56 0.20
CA SER A 209 3.80 -42.43 -0.72
C SER A 209 3.56 -40.95 -1.00
N VAL A 210 3.45 -40.56 -2.28
CA VAL A 210 3.27 -39.16 -2.66
C VAL A 210 1.95 -38.98 -3.40
N THR A 211 1.14 -38.05 -2.91
CA THR A 211 -0.14 -37.66 -3.51
C THR A 211 -0.06 -36.21 -3.95
N ASN A 212 -0.46 -35.92 -5.18
CA ASN A 212 -0.62 -34.55 -5.65
C ASN A 212 -1.90 -33.96 -5.07
N VAL A 213 -1.79 -32.86 -4.33
CA VAL A 213 -2.92 -32.20 -3.66
C VAL A 213 -3.60 -31.21 -4.59
N GLY A 214 -2.82 -30.58 -5.48
CA GLY A 214 -3.31 -29.59 -6.42
C GLY A 214 -2.35 -28.43 -6.63
N CYS A 215 -2.76 -27.49 -7.48
CA CYS A 215 -2.03 -26.25 -7.76
C CYS A 215 -2.84 -25.07 -7.24
N LEU A 216 -2.21 -24.27 -6.40
CA LEU A 216 -2.78 -23.05 -5.87
C LEU A 216 -2.67 -21.90 -6.87
N HIS A 217 -3.62 -20.98 -6.76
CA HIS A 217 -3.56 -19.70 -7.46
C HIS A 217 -2.71 -18.66 -6.70
N THR A 218 -1.59 -19.07 -6.08
CA THR A 218 -0.61 -18.16 -5.43
C THR A 218 0.81 -18.68 -5.59
N ASN A 219 1.79 -17.77 -5.71
CA ASN A 219 3.20 -18.11 -5.59
C ASN A 219 3.55 -18.33 -4.10
N ILE A 220 4.42 -19.29 -3.82
CA ILE A 220 4.76 -19.71 -2.46
C ILE A 220 6.26 -19.56 -2.22
N ASP A 221 6.65 -18.79 -1.22
CA ASP A 221 8.05 -18.76 -0.76
C ASP A 221 8.14 -19.45 0.62
N THR A 222 8.89 -18.89 1.56
CA THR A 222 9.16 -19.49 2.87
C THR A 222 7.98 -19.41 3.83
N ALA A 223 7.03 -18.50 3.60
CA ALA A 223 5.85 -18.30 4.43
C ALA A 223 4.76 -19.34 4.13
N PHE A 224 4.92 -20.56 4.67
CA PHE A 224 3.96 -21.66 4.54
C PHE A 224 3.84 -22.40 5.87
N THR A 225 2.60 -22.60 6.34
CA THR A 225 2.34 -23.42 7.54
C THR A 225 1.00 -24.13 7.45
N THR A 226 0.86 -25.19 8.22
CA THR A 226 -0.37 -25.96 8.36
C THR A 226 -0.98 -25.77 9.73
N ALA A 227 -2.29 -25.52 9.79
CA ALA A 227 -3.10 -25.54 10.99
C ALA A 227 -4.19 -26.62 10.87
N TYR A 228 -5.01 -26.76 11.91
CA TYR A 228 -6.10 -27.73 11.95
C TYR A 228 -7.40 -27.03 12.30
N ASP A 229 -8.45 -27.36 11.57
CA ASP A 229 -9.85 -27.07 11.91
C ASP A 229 -10.60 -28.40 11.96
N VAL A 230 -11.74 -28.45 12.65
CA VAL A 230 -12.49 -29.68 12.97
C VAL A 230 -12.62 -30.62 11.75
N PHE A 231 -11.77 -31.66 11.74
CA PHE A 231 -11.60 -32.68 10.67
C PHE A 231 -11.01 -32.22 9.32
N THR A 232 -10.40 -31.04 9.22
CA THR A 232 -9.79 -30.51 8.00
C THR A 232 -8.39 -29.93 8.26
N ASP A 233 -7.50 -30.06 7.27
CA ASP A 233 -6.20 -29.40 7.31
C ASP A 233 -6.34 -27.99 6.74
N MET A 234 -5.81 -26.99 7.45
CA MET A 234 -5.75 -25.61 6.98
C MET A 234 -4.35 -25.30 6.49
N LEU A 235 -4.22 -24.83 5.25
CA LEU A 235 -2.95 -24.36 4.68
C LEU A 235 -2.94 -22.84 4.71
N ILE A 236 -1.97 -22.26 5.42
CA ILE A 236 -1.78 -20.81 5.55
C ILE A 236 -0.54 -20.43 4.76
N ILE A 237 -0.68 -19.51 3.81
CA ILE A 237 0.36 -19.21 2.84
C ILE A 237 0.49 -17.70 2.68
N GLY A 238 1.70 -17.19 2.93
CA GLY A 238 2.10 -15.85 2.53
C GLY A 238 2.47 -15.89 1.04
N GLY A 239 1.71 -15.20 0.20
CA GLY A 239 2.04 -15.11 -1.21
C GLY A 239 3.30 -14.28 -1.41
N ASP A 240 4.20 -14.70 -2.30
CA ASP A 240 5.47 -14.00 -2.57
C ASP A 240 5.25 -12.76 -3.48
N SER A 241 4.73 -13.00 -4.68
CA SER A 241 4.57 -11.99 -5.75
C SER A 241 3.10 -11.59 -5.97
N GLY A 242 2.31 -11.60 -4.89
CA GLY A 242 0.88 -11.29 -4.87
C GLY A 242 0.18 -11.85 -3.64
N SER A 243 -1.13 -11.66 -3.54
CA SER A 243 -1.92 -12.10 -2.38
C SER A 243 -1.79 -13.59 -2.08
N GLY A 244 -1.49 -13.90 -0.83
CA GLY A 244 -1.59 -15.23 -0.25
C GLY A 244 -3.00 -15.53 0.22
N GLY A 245 -3.13 -16.47 1.15
CA GLY A 245 -4.44 -16.89 1.63
C GLY A 245 -4.43 -18.00 2.66
N ILE A 246 -5.63 -18.42 2.98
CA ILE A 246 -5.91 -19.57 3.84
C ILE A 246 -6.78 -20.52 3.03
N TRP A 247 -6.34 -21.77 2.91
CA TRP A 247 -7.08 -22.83 2.24
C TRP A 247 -7.46 -23.92 3.23
N LYS A 248 -8.61 -24.57 2.99
CA LYS A 248 -9.03 -25.78 3.69
C LYS A 248 -8.94 -26.98 2.76
N LEU A 249 -8.45 -28.08 3.31
CA LEU A 249 -8.42 -29.39 2.68
C LEU A 249 -9.18 -30.36 3.56
N ALA A 250 -10.41 -30.68 3.15
CA ALA A 250 -11.18 -31.75 3.76
C ALA A 250 -10.76 -33.11 3.16
N PRO A 251 -10.96 -34.22 3.89
CA PRO A 251 -10.60 -35.53 3.39
C PRO A 251 -11.32 -35.84 2.07
N ARG A 252 -10.54 -36.20 1.03
CA ARG A 252 -11.04 -36.58 -0.30
C ARG A 252 -11.78 -35.46 -1.05
N THR A 253 -11.54 -34.20 -0.68
CA THR A 253 -12.02 -33.04 -1.44
C THR A 253 -10.86 -32.30 -2.09
N ASP A 254 -11.20 -31.38 -2.99
CA ASP A 254 -10.24 -30.40 -3.49
C ASP A 254 -9.97 -29.30 -2.45
N LEU A 255 -8.93 -28.52 -2.72
CA LEU A 255 -8.52 -27.41 -1.87
C LEU A 255 -9.44 -26.20 -2.05
N GLU A 256 -10.02 -25.69 -0.97
CA GLU A 256 -10.95 -24.56 -0.98
C GLU A 256 -10.31 -23.31 -0.36
N GLN A 257 -10.32 -22.17 -1.06
CA GLN A 257 -9.81 -20.91 -0.50
C GLN A 257 -10.86 -20.26 0.41
N VAL A 258 -10.51 -20.09 1.69
CA VAL A 258 -11.40 -19.53 2.71
C VAL A 258 -11.12 -18.05 2.96
N SER A 259 -9.87 -17.62 2.79
CA SER A 259 -9.48 -16.24 3.01
C SER A 259 -8.33 -15.82 2.09
N VAL A 260 -8.25 -14.53 1.81
CA VAL A 260 -7.17 -13.89 1.05
C VAL A 260 -6.33 -13.08 2.03
N LEU A 261 -5.01 -13.28 1.98
CA LEU A 261 -4.05 -12.45 2.69
C LEU A 261 -3.46 -11.47 1.67
N PRO A 262 -3.92 -10.21 1.64
CA PRO A 262 -3.53 -9.29 0.59
C PRO A 262 -2.03 -8.98 0.65
N ASN A 263 -1.37 -9.05 -0.50
CA ASN A 263 0.02 -8.68 -0.66
C ASN A 263 0.20 -8.01 -2.03
N TRP A 264 0.82 -6.82 -2.01
CA TRP A 264 1.09 -5.96 -3.16
C TRP A 264 2.59 -5.86 -3.45
N SER A 265 3.41 -6.71 -2.84
CA SER A 265 4.80 -6.95 -3.23
C SER A 265 4.88 -7.85 -4.48
N PRO A 266 5.90 -7.69 -5.34
CA PRO A 266 6.87 -6.59 -5.35
C PRO A 266 6.31 -5.30 -5.94
N VAL A 267 6.62 -4.14 -5.37
CA VAL A 267 6.29 -2.83 -5.95
C VAL A 267 7.42 -2.35 -6.87
N MET A 268 7.11 -2.16 -8.15
CA MET A 268 8.09 -1.83 -9.19
C MET A 268 8.20 -0.33 -9.49
N ASP A 269 7.06 0.36 -9.50
CA ASP A 269 6.98 1.78 -9.85
C ASP A 269 5.69 2.41 -9.30
N VAL A 270 5.58 3.75 -9.32
CA VAL A 270 4.45 4.49 -8.76
C VAL A 270 4.07 5.70 -9.60
N ALA A 271 2.77 6.00 -9.68
CA ALA A 271 2.23 7.18 -10.32
C ALA A 271 1.12 7.81 -9.47
N ILE A 272 0.85 9.09 -9.71
CA ILE A 272 -0.21 9.86 -9.04
C ILE A 272 -1.17 10.37 -10.09
N SER A 273 -2.48 10.35 -9.81
CA SER A 273 -3.53 10.88 -10.69
C SER A 273 -3.41 12.38 -11.03
N THR A 274 -2.59 13.11 -10.30
CA THR A 274 -2.44 14.56 -10.43
C THR A 274 -0.96 14.87 -10.29
N GLN A 275 -0.24 14.78 -11.40
CA GLN A 275 1.10 15.34 -11.45
C GLN A 275 0.98 16.86 -11.58
N HIS A 276 1.35 17.58 -10.53
CA HIS A 276 1.74 18.99 -10.67
C HIS A 276 2.97 19.01 -11.57
N SER A 277 2.84 19.63 -12.74
CA SER A 277 3.94 19.72 -13.69
C SER A 277 5.14 20.36 -13.01
N THR A 278 6.29 19.68 -13.02
CA THR A 278 7.58 20.24 -12.59
C THR A 278 8.15 21.27 -13.59
N LEU A 279 7.34 21.66 -14.59
CA LEU A 279 7.62 22.77 -15.48
C LEU A 279 7.40 24.07 -14.70
N GLU A 280 8.50 24.77 -14.42
CA GLU A 280 8.43 26.17 -13.99
C GLU A 280 7.61 26.96 -15.02
N PRO A 281 6.51 27.63 -14.63
CA PRO A 281 5.78 28.50 -15.54
C PRO A 281 6.66 29.69 -15.87
N LYS A 282 7.17 29.74 -17.11
CA LYS A 282 8.09 30.81 -17.53
C LYS A 282 7.45 32.10 -18.03
N ASP A 283 6.13 32.21 -18.08
CA ASP A 283 5.49 33.45 -18.52
C ASP A 283 4.22 33.77 -17.70
N ALA A 284 4.43 34.31 -16.50
CA ALA A 284 3.36 34.97 -15.74
C ALA A 284 3.09 36.37 -16.30
N ARG A 285 2.48 36.47 -17.50
CA ARG A 285 1.87 37.74 -17.94
C ARG A 285 0.49 37.67 -18.59
N ASP A 286 -0.06 36.51 -18.96
CA ASP A 286 -1.36 36.54 -19.69
C ASP A 286 -2.37 35.42 -19.42
N SER A 287 -2.22 34.62 -18.36
CA SER A 287 -3.32 33.76 -17.91
C SER A 287 -3.92 34.32 -16.62
N ARG A 288 -5.13 34.89 -16.72
CA ARG A 288 -6.01 35.10 -15.56
C ARG A 288 -6.41 33.72 -15.04
N TRP A 289 -5.64 33.18 -14.11
CA TRP A 289 -6.08 32.07 -13.28
C TRP A 289 -7.08 32.70 -12.31
N SER A 290 -8.35 32.29 -12.38
CA SER A 290 -9.33 32.69 -11.37
C SER A 290 -8.85 32.17 -10.02
N GLU A 291 -8.64 33.07 -9.06
CA GLU A 291 -8.32 32.75 -7.65
C GLU A 291 -9.41 31.89 -6.97
N ASP A 292 -10.56 31.66 -7.60
CA ASP A 292 -11.68 30.90 -7.04
C ASP A 292 -11.57 29.37 -7.18
N ASP A 293 -10.66 28.80 -7.97
CA ASP A 293 -10.62 27.35 -8.26
C ASP A 293 -9.73 26.52 -7.29
N SER A 294 -9.03 27.17 -6.36
CA SER A 294 -8.07 26.51 -5.45
C SER A 294 -8.69 25.77 -4.27
N PHE A 295 -10.00 25.94 -4.01
CA PHE A 295 -10.63 25.42 -2.79
C PHE A 295 -11.24 24.00 -2.91
N LEU A 296 -11.26 23.38 -4.10
CA LEU A 296 -11.98 22.11 -4.33
C LEU A 296 -11.22 21.06 -5.17
N SER A 297 -9.88 21.04 -5.15
CA SER A 297 -9.14 19.93 -5.79
C SER A 297 -9.42 18.62 -5.05
N ARG A 298 -9.87 17.58 -5.77
CA ARG A 298 -9.90 16.21 -5.23
C ARG A 298 -8.49 15.82 -4.72
N PRO A 299 -8.38 15.05 -3.63
CA PRO A 299 -7.10 14.53 -3.17
C PRO A 299 -6.47 13.64 -4.24
N ASP A 300 -5.14 13.64 -4.25
CA ASP A 300 -4.34 12.89 -5.19
C ASP A 300 -4.48 11.38 -4.93
N SER A 301 -4.73 10.60 -5.98
CA SER A 301 -4.75 9.13 -5.90
C SER A 301 -3.39 8.56 -6.26
N LEU A 302 -2.84 7.74 -5.35
CA LEU A 302 -1.57 7.05 -5.52
C LEU A 302 -1.79 5.65 -6.11
N PHE A 303 -1.09 5.31 -7.19
CA PHE A 303 -1.13 4.00 -7.84
C PHE A 303 0.26 3.39 -7.94
N SER A 304 0.44 2.18 -7.41
CA SER A 304 1.66 1.40 -7.60
C SER A 304 1.49 0.30 -8.64
N ALA A 305 2.51 0.10 -9.47
CA ALA A 305 2.67 -1.07 -10.30
C ALA A 305 3.29 -2.19 -9.45
N SER A 306 2.56 -3.29 -9.26
CA SER A 306 2.94 -4.35 -8.33
C SER A 306 2.70 -5.77 -8.84
N GLY A 307 3.31 -6.75 -8.20
CA GLY A 307 3.13 -8.17 -8.50
C GLY A 307 3.93 -8.67 -9.71
N ARG A 308 3.81 -9.96 -10.00
CA ARG A 308 4.54 -10.63 -11.10
C ARG A 308 3.63 -11.51 -11.96
N GLY A 309 3.84 -11.45 -13.28
CA GLY A 309 3.10 -12.18 -14.31
C GLY A 309 1.60 -12.12 -14.11
N LEU A 310 0.94 -13.28 -13.96
CA LEU A 310 -0.51 -13.35 -13.77
C LEU A 310 -1.01 -12.66 -12.49
N LYS A 311 -0.12 -12.40 -11.53
CA LYS A 311 -0.43 -11.64 -10.30
C LYS A 311 -0.06 -10.16 -10.40
N GLY A 312 0.43 -9.71 -11.56
CA GLY A 312 0.69 -8.30 -11.78
C GLY A 312 -0.59 -7.47 -11.77
N ASN A 313 -0.54 -6.35 -11.05
CA ASN A 313 -1.67 -5.48 -10.77
C ASN A 313 -1.22 -4.01 -10.70
N LEU A 314 -2.21 -3.12 -10.75
CA LEU A 314 -2.09 -1.77 -10.21
C LEU A 314 -2.78 -1.73 -8.85
N THR A 315 -2.08 -1.27 -7.83
CA THR A 315 -2.67 -1.08 -6.50
C THR A 315 -2.87 0.40 -6.27
N GLN A 316 -4.13 0.84 -6.20
CA GLN A 316 -4.50 2.17 -5.74
C GLN A 316 -4.46 2.19 -4.21
N TRP A 317 -3.67 3.07 -3.65
CA TRP A 317 -3.58 3.28 -2.20
C TRP A 317 -4.69 4.20 -1.78
N ARG A 318 -5.54 3.73 -0.87
CA ARG A 318 -6.64 4.50 -0.31
C ARG A 318 -6.58 4.36 1.20
N TRP A 319 -6.80 5.45 1.90
CA TRP A 319 -6.96 5.45 3.35
C TRP A 319 -8.40 5.77 3.66
N GLY A 320 -9.00 4.96 4.51
CA GLY A 320 -10.44 4.99 4.66
C GLY A 320 -10.95 3.90 5.56
N ILE A 321 -12.26 3.74 5.51
CA ILE A 321 -12.92 2.62 6.14
C ILE A 321 -13.18 1.56 5.09
N GLN A 322 -12.83 0.31 5.38
CA GLN A 322 -13.10 -0.79 4.47
C GLN A 322 -14.59 -1.09 4.44
N GLY A 323 -15.22 -0.90 3.28
CA GLY A 323 -16.53 -1.45 2.98
C GLY A 323 -16.40 -2.89 2.50
N ARG A 324 -16.98 -3.84 3.23
CA ARG A 324 -17.11 -5.24 2.79
C ARG A 324 -18.44 -5.40 2.07
N ILE A 325 -18.37 -5.54 0.75
CA ILE A 325 -19.55 -5.75 -0.09
C ILE A 325 -19.95 -7.22 0.06
N GLY A 326 -21.03 -7.47 0.79
CA GLY A 326 -21.58 -8.82 0.96
C GLY A 326 -22.47 -9.26 -0.20
N LEU A 327 -23.11 -8.31 -0.88
CA LEU A 327 -24.00 -8.56 -2.01
C LEU A 327 -23.92 -7.41 -3.02
N ASP A 328 -23.79 -7.74 -4.29
CA ASP A 328 -23.83 -6.80 -5.41
C ASP A 328 -24.97 -7.20 -6.35
N ILE A 329 -25.93 -6.30 -6.55
CA ILE A 329 -27.11 -6.53 -7.40
C ILE A 329 -27.10 -5.45 -8.47
N GLU A 330 -26.87 -5.86 -9.71
CA GLU A 330 -27.03 -4.97 -10.87
C GLU A 330 -28.50 -4.93 -11.28
N TYR A 331 -29.12 -3.76 -11.17
CA TYR A 331 -30.47 -3.51 -11.66
C TYR A 331 -30.37 -2.71 -12.97
N GLY A 332 -31.05 -3.16 -14.02
CA GLY A 332 -30.92 -2.58 -15.37
C GLY A 332 -31.44 -1.15 -15.53
N GLU A 333 -32.09 -0.60 -14.50
CA GLU A 333 -32.59 0.77 -14.44
C GLU A 333 -31.86 1.58 -13.35
N PRO A 334 -31.65 2.89 -13.55
CA PRO A 334 -30.93 3.72 -12.59
C PRO A 334 -31.73 3.90 -11.29
N ILE A 335 -31.17 3.42 -10.18
CA ILE A 335 -31.73 3.59 -8.84
C ILE A 335 -31.44 5.02 -8.36
N ARG A 336 -32.49 5.77 -8.01
CA ARG A 336 -32.37 7.14 -7.51
C ARG A 336 -32.07 7.19 -6.02
N ASN A 337 -32.75 6.38 -5.22
CA ASN A 337 -32.60 6.29 -3.77
C ASN A 337 -32.85 4.86 -3.28
N SER A 338 -32.33 4.52 -2.11
CA SER A 338 -32.54 3.22 -1.46
C SER A 338 -32.70 3.36 0.04
N TRP A 339 -33.59 2.58 0.64
CA TRP A 339 -33.81 2.51 2.09
C TRP A 339 -33.86 1.06 2.56
N GLY A 340 -33.43 0.81 3.80
CA GLY A 340 -33.45 -0.52 4.43
C GLY A 340 -34.31 -0.51 5.69
N PHE A 341 -35.16 -1.52 5.85
CA PHE A 341 -36.09 -1.64 6.97
C PHE A 341 -36.10 -3.06 7.53
N TYR A 342 -36.30 -3.18 8.83
CA TYR A 342 -36.59 -4.48 9.44
C TYR A 342 -38.08 -4.61 9.69
N LEU A 343 -38.69 -5.67 9.17
CA LEU A 343 -40.08 -5.99 9.41
C LEU A 343 -40.19 -7.36 10.09
N GLU A 344 -40.98 -7.41 11.16
CA GLU A 344 -41.32 -8.65 11.85
C GLU A 344 -42.61 -9.21 11.26
N THR A 345 -42.50 -10.34 10.58
CA THR A 345 -43.65 -11.07 10.01
C THR A 345 -43.55 -12.52 10.47
N GLY A 346 -44.58 -13.02 11.15
CA GLY A 346 -44.64 -14.41 11.61
C GLY A 346 -43.59 -14.82 12.66
N GLY A 347 -43.02 -13.87 13.41
CA GLY A 347 -42.07 -14.15 14.50
C GLY A 347 -40.59 -14.18 14.09
N SER A 348 -40.27 -13.86 12.83
CA SER A 348 -38.89 -13.68 12.35
C SER A 348 -38.69 -12.26 11.82
N LYS A 349 -37.56 -11.63 12.15
CA LYS A 349 -37.18 -10.28 11.71
C LYS A 349 -36.44 -10.40 10.38
N SER A 350 -37.05 -9.93 9.30
CA SER A 350 -36.46 -9.96 7.95
C SER A 350 -36.05 -8.56 7.51
N LEU A 351 -34.96 -8.45 6.74
CA LEU A 351 -34.54 -7.19 6.13
C LEU A 351 -35.27 -7.00 4.79
N TYR A 352 -35.80 -5.80 4.60
CA TYR A 352 -36.39 -5.34 3.35
C TYR A 352 -35.62 -4.15 2.83
N GLY A 353 -35.37 -4.11 1.51
CA GLY A 353 -34.78 -2.97 0.81
C GLY A 353 -35.82 -2.34 -0.12
N LEU A 354 -36.14 -1.07 0.07
CA LEU A 354 -36.99 -0.29 -0.84
C LEU A 354 -36.09 0.52 -1.77
N LEU A 355 -36.25 0.34 -3.08
CA LEU A 355 -35.50 1.08 -4.10
C LEU A 355 -36.46 1.98 -4.88
N SER A 356 -36.08 3.24 -5.05
CA SER A 356 -36.77 4.19 -5.92
C SER A 356 -36.16 4.15 -7.31
N LEU A 357 -36.99 3.80 -8.29
CA LEU A 357 -36.70 3.89 -9.72
C LEU A 357 -37.17 5.27 -10.24
N PRO A 358 -36.90 5.61 -11.52
CA PRO A 358 -37.33 6.90 -12.09
C PRO A 358 -38.84 7.12 -12.03
N ASP A 359 -39.63 6.08 -12.33
CA ASP A 359 -41.10 6.18 -12.46
C ASP A 359 -41.86 5.30 -11.46
N SER A 360 -41.17 4.45 -10.69
CA SER A 360 -41.79 3.43 -9.81
C SER A 360 -40.91 3.13 -8.58
N SER A 361 -41.37 2.21 -7.74
CA SER A 361 -40.59 1.70 -6.61
C SER A 361 -40.61 0.17 -6.59
N ILE A 362 -39.57 -0.44 -6.07
CA ILE A 362 -39.45 -1.90 -5.92
C ILE A 362 -38.99 -2.25 -4.51
N VAL A 363 -39.51 -3.37 -3.99
CA VAL A 363 -39.14 -3.90 -2.67
C VAL A 363 -38.44 -5.23 -2.84
N LEU A 364 -37.29 -5.36 -2.18
CA LEU A 364 -36.48 -6.55 -2.11
C LEU A 364 -36.56 -7.14 -0.70
N GLN A 365 -36.78 -8.44 -0.59
CA GLN A 365 -36.68 -9.18 0.66
C GLN A 365 -35.39 -10.00 0.69
N PHE A 366 -34.63 -9.84 1.77
CA PHE A 366 -33.37 -10.56 1.99
C PHE A 366 -33.60 -11.78 2.88
N SER A 367 -32.99 -12.92 2.52
CA SER A 367 -32.93 -14.09 3.40
C SER A 367 -32.11 -13.79 4.67
N ALA A 368 -32.32 -14.55 5.74
CA ALA A 368 -31.64 -14.34 7.03
C ALA A 368 -30.11 -14.50 6.97
N ASP A 369 -29.61 -15.26 6.00
CA ASP A 369 -28.19 -15.50 5.69
C ASP A 369 -27.67 -14.62 4.55
N PHE A 370 -28.51 -13.74 3.98
CA PHE A 370 -28.21 -12.88 2.82
C PHE A 370 -27.79 -13.62 1.54
N SER A 371 -28.02 -14.94 1.45
CA SER A 371 -27.67 -15.75 0.28
C SER A 371 -28.63 -15.56 -0.89
N GLN A 372 -29.87 -15.13 -0.63
CA GLN A 372 -30.91 -14.94 -1.63
C GLN A 372 -31.62 -13.60 -1.44
N VAL A 373 -31.93 -12.96 -2.55
CA VAL A 373 -32.76 -11.75 -2.60
C VAL A 373 -33.88 -11.96 -3.60
N HIS A 374 -35.10 -11.72 -3.14
CA HIS A 374 -36.31 -11.87 -3.94
C HIS A 374 -37.02 -10.53 -4.05
N SER A 375 -37.45 -10.17 -5.26
CA SER A 375 -38.38 -9.05 -5.44
C SER A 375 -39.75 -9.44 -4.92
N VAL A 376 -40.36 -8.56 -4.14
CA VAL A 376 -41.71 -8.79 -3.60
C VAL A 376 -42.73 -8.15 -4.54
N GLU A 377 -43.76 -8.91 -4.91
CA GLU A 377 -44.83 -8.41 -5.78
C GLU A 377 -45.71 -7.38 -5.05
N PRO A 378 -46.27 -6.38 -5.76
CA PRO A 378 -47.08 -5.31 -5.16
C PRO A 378 -48.21 -5.83 -4.27
N ASP A 379 -48.90 -6.90 -4.69
CA ASP A 379 -50.04 -7.50 -3.98
C ASP A 379 -49.65 -8.14 -2.64
N ASN A 380 -48.37 -8.41 -2.44
CA ASN A 380 -47.82 -9.06 -1.25
C ASN A 380 -47.08 -8.07 -0.33
N THR A 381 -47.19 -6.76 -0.58
CA THR A 381 -46.56 -5.71 0.23
C THR A 381 -47.56 -4.66 0.71
N GLY A 382 -47.23 -3.98 1.80
CA GLY A 382 -47.95 -2.77 2.24
C GLY A 382 -47.43 -1.47 1.58
N PHE A 383 -46.44 -1.57 0.69
CA PHE A 383 -45.76 -0.43 0.06
C PHE A 383 -46.49 -0.01 -1.23
N ASP A 384 -46.45 1.29 -1.52
CA ASP A 384 -46.89 1.83 -2.81
C ASP A 384 -45.74 1.71 -3.82
N LEU A 385 -45.87 0.75 -4.74
CA LEU A 385 -44.86 0.47 -5.77
C LEU A 385 -45.17 1.13 -7.12
N ALA A 386 -46.39 1.66 -7.28
CA ALA A 386 -46.85 2.22 -8.56
C ALA A 386 -46.22 3.58 -8.87
N PHE A 387 -45.79 4.30 -7.82
CA PHE A 387 -45.18 5.61 -7.94
C PHE A 387 -43.76 5.62 -7.36
N ARG A 388 -42.97 6.60 -7.80
CA ARG A 388 -41.64 6.85 -7.26
C ARG A 388 -41.70 7.22 -5.78
N THR A 389 -40.91 6.53 -4.96
CA THR A 389 -40.71 6.89 -3.55
C THR A 389 -39.74 8.06 -3.44
N LEU A 390 -40.17 9.16 -2.81
CA LEU A 390 -39.33 10.33 -2.58
C LEU A 390 -38.49 10.17 -1.31
N HIS A 391 -39.09 9.62 -0.26
CA HIS A 391 -38.44 9.35 1.01
C HIS A 391 -39.13 8.22 1.77
N ALA A 392 -38.37 7.46 2.53
CA ALA A 392 -38.92 6.49 3.46
C ALA A 392 -38.08 6.38 4.74
N GLY A 393 -38.71 6.09 5.87
CA GLY A 393 -38.06 6.01 7.18
C GLY A 393 -38.80 5.06 8.11
N GLN A 394 -38.10 4.48 9.09
CA GLN A 394 -38.70 3.66 10.14
C GLN A 394 -38.62 4.41 11.47
N THR A 395 -39.76 4.60 12.11
CA THR A 395 -39.85 5.28 13.41
C THR A 395 -39.30 4.40 14.53
N GLN A 396 -39.00 5.01 15.68
CA GLN A 396 -38.62 4.26 16.90
C GLN A 396 -39.69 3.25 17.35
N SER A 397 -40.95 3.47 17.01
CA SER A 397 -42.06 2.54 17.29
C SER A 397 -42.14 1.36 16.30
N GLY A 398 -41.25 1.30 15.31
CA GLY A 398 -41.18 0.24 14.30
C GLY A 398 -42.09 0.45 13.08
N THR A 399 -42.84 1.56 13.01
CA THR A 399 -43.70 1.91 11.88
C THR A 399 -42.84 2.43 10.73
N ILE A 400 -43.03 1.89 9.53
CA ILE A 400 -42.37 2.34 8.32
C ILE A 400 -43.28 3.37 7.64
N ILE A 401 -42.68 4.49 7.26
CA ILE A 401 -43.35 5.59 6.56
C ILE A 401 -42.74 5.67 5.18
N GLN A 402 -43.57 5.61 4.16
CA GLN A 402 -43.19 5.78 2.76
C GLN A 402 -43.94 6.99 2.19
N VAL A 403 -43.21 7.91 1.58
CA VAL A 403 -43.78 9.07 0.88
C VAL A 403 -43.47 8.92 -0.59
N THR A 404 -44.51 8.75 -1.41
CA THR A 404 -44.41 8.72 -2.88
C THR A 404 -44.83 10.06 -3.47
N GLU A 405 -44.73 10.20 -4.79
CA GLU A 405 -45.20 11.39 -5.50
C GLU A 405 -46.70 11.64 -5.32
N SER A 406 -47.51 10.59 -5.05
CA SER A 406 -48.97 10.68 -5.01
C SER A 406 -49.59 10.30 -3.66
N SER A 407 -48.85 9.67 -2.75
CA SER A 407 -49.42 9.14 -1.51
C SER A 407 -48.43 9.10 -0.33
N ILE A 408 -48.99 8.96 0.88
CA ILE A 408 -48.25 8.64 2.10
C ILE A 408 -48.77 7.29 2.62
N SER A 409 -47.87 6.32 2.71
CA SER A 409 -48.15 4.97 3.22
C SER A 409 -47.50 4.78 4.59
N LEU A 410 -48.29 4.32 5.55
CA LEU A 410 -47.86 3.99 6.91
C LEU A 410 -48.03 2.49 7.11
N ILE A 411 -46.93 1.80 7.38
CA ILE A 411 -46.84 0.33 7.39
C ILE A 411 -46.33 -0.11 8.76
N SER A 412 -47.07 -0.98 9.42
CA SER A 412 -46.65 -1.64 10.66
C SER A 412 -46.74 -3.16 10.50
N SER A 413 -46.33 -3.93 11.51
CA SER A 413 -46.44 -5.40 11.48
C SER A 413 -47.89 -5.90 11.44
N SER A 414 -48.87 -5.09 11.83
CA SER A 414 -50.29 -5.46 11.94
C SER A 414 -51.26 -4.63 11.11
N GLU A 415 -50.88 -3.41 10.71
CA GLU A 415 -51.77 -2.43 10.07
C GLU A 415 -51.04 -1.68 8.96
N VAL A 416 -51.73 -1.48 7.83
CA VAL A 416 -51.28 -0.69 6.68
C VAL A 416 -52.33 0.38 6.39
N SER A 417 -51.89 1.63 6.29
CA SER A 417 -52.71 2.80 5.98
C SER A 417 -52.13 3.49 4.77
N HIS A 418 -52.90 3.57 3.68
CA HIS A 418 -52.51 4.24 2.44
C HIS A 418 -53.37 5.48 2.25
N GLN A 419 -52.73 6.64 2.13
CA GLN A 419 -53.42 7.93 2.11
C GLN A 419 -53.00 8.74 0.88
N PRO A 420 -53.90 8.92 -0.10
CA PRO A 420 -53.64 9.79 -1.25
C PRO A 420 -53.34 11.21 -0.80
N LEU A 421 -52.32 11.83 -1.37
CA LEU A 421 -51.90 13.20 -1.04
C LEU A 421 -53.03 14.22 -1.27
N GLU A 422 -53.87 13.97 -2.28
CA GLU A 422 -55.08 14.78 -2.56
C GLU A 422 -56.04 14.85 -1.37
N SER A 423 -56.15 13.77 -0.59
CA SER A 423 -57.04 13.72 0.57
C SER A 423 -56.47 14.43 1.79
N ILE A 424 -55.14 14.50 1.91
CA ILE A 424 -54.43 15.16 3.01
C ILE A 424 -54.29 16.66 2.77
N LEU A 425 -53.93 17.05 1.54
CA LEU A 425 -53.70 18.45 1.15
C LEU A 425 -54.99 19.15 0.69
N GLY A 426 -56.02 18.38 0.30
CA GLY A 426 -57.29 18.93 -0.19
C GLY A 426 -57.23 19.54 -1.59
N VAL A 427 -56.16 19.28 -2.35
CA VAL A 427 -55.94 19.79 -3.71
C VAL A 427 -55.86 18.61 -4.69
N ARG A 428 -56.60 18.68 -5.79
CA ARG A 428 -56.65 17.59 -6.81
C ARG A 428 -55.46 17.68 -7.76
N GLY A 429 -54.88 16.53 -8.10
CA GLY A 429 -53.80 16.40 -9.08
C GLY A 429 -52.45 16.94 -8.62
N VAL A 430 -52.20 17.03 -7.31
CA VAL A 430 -50.93 17.52 -6.76
C VAL A 430 -49.96 16.37 -6.59
N ASN A 431 -48.77 16.51 -7.18
CA ASN A 431 -47.66 15.60 -6.98
C ASN A 431 -46.61 16.24 -6.07
N ALA A 432 -46.08 15.45 -5.14
CA ALA A 432 -44.92 15.84 -4.36
C ALA A 432 -43.64 15.70 -5.19
N GLU A 433 -42.69 16.62 -5.03
CA GLU A 433 -41.39 16.58 -5.74
C GLU A 433 -40.23 16.20 -4.83
N HIS A 434 -40.22 16.73 -3.60
CA HIS A 434 -39.26 16.37 -2.56
C HIS A 434 -39.98 16.15 -1.23
N ALA A 435 -39.53 15.16 -0.46
CA ALA A 435 -40.05 14.89 0.87
C ALA A 435 -38.94 14.46 1.82
N PHE A 436 -39.17 14.65 3.11
CA PHE A 436 -38.35 14.12 4.19
C PHE A 436 -39.25 13.69 5.35
N CYS A 437 -38.98 12.50 5.90
CA CYS A 437 -39.77 11.94 6.99
C CYS A 437 -38.98 11.98 8.31
N GLY A 438 -39.50 12.67 9.31
CA GLY A 438 -39.09 12.52 10.71
C GLY A 438 -39.93 11.47 11.44
N ASP A 439 -39.70 11.29 12.74
CA ASP A 439 -40.42 10.29 13.56
C ASP A 439 -41.94 10.55 13.63
N HIS A 440 -42.36 11.82 13.62
CA HIS A 440 -43.77 12.21 13.79
C HIS A 440 -44.26 13.30 12.81
N VAL A 441 -43.36 13.84 11.98
CA VAL A 441 -43.66 14.92 11.04
C VAL A 441 -43.00 14.61 9.70
N ILE A 442 -43.74 14.86 8.61
CA ILE A 442 -43.26 14.79 7.24
C ILE A 442 -43.23 16.21 6.70
N ALA A 443 -42.13 16.59 6.06
CA ALA A 443 -42.05 17.79 5.25
C ALA A 443 -42.06 17.38 3.79
N LEU A 444 -42.95 17.96 2.99
CA LEU A 444 -43.06 17.68 1.56
C LEU A 444 -43.24 18.97 0.76
N SER A 445 -42.66 19.00 -0.43
CA SER A 445 -42.79 20.10 -1.38
C SER A 445 -43.65 19.67 -2.54
N THR A 446 -44.50 20.57 -3.00
CA THR A 446 -45.34 20.41 -4.18
C THR A 446 -45.15 21.59 -5.10
N HIS A 447 -45.42 21.38 -6.38
CA HIS A 447 -45.42 22.44 -7.37
C HIS A 447 -46.84 22.61 -7.93
N ASP A 448 -47.44 23.77 -7.64
CA ASP A 448 -48.59 24.24 -8.40
C ASP A 448 -48.06 24.92 -9.68
N SER A 449 -48.84 24.96 -10.74
CA SER A 449 -48.56 25.50 -12.08
C SER A 449 -47.83 26.87 -12.17
N VAL A 450 -47.66 27.59 -11.05
CA VAL A 450 -47.02 28.90 -10.93
C VAL A 450 -45.95 28.98 -9.82
N LYS A 451 -45.97 28.11 -8.78
CA LYS A 451 -45.11 28.26 -7.58
C LYS A 451 -44.86 26.94 -6.84
N PHE A 452 -43.73 26.88 -6.13
CA PHE A 452 -43.42 25.83 -5.16
C PHE A 452 -44.03 26.13 -3.78
N GLN A 453 -44.69 25.13 -3.20
CA GLN A 453 -45.24 25.17 -1.85
C GLN A 453 -44.61 24.08 -0.98
N LEU A 454 -44.41 24.39 0.30
CA LEU A 454 -43.97 23.43 1.30
C LEU A 454 -45.12 23.14 2.27
N HIS A 455 -45.29 21.87 2.59
CA HIS A 455 -46.32 21.38 3.50
C HIS A 455 -45.66 20.59 4.63
N THR A 456 -46.15 20.78 5.85
CA THR A 456 -45.78 19.97 7.02
C THR A 456 -46.97 19.12 7.43
N VAL A 457 -46.78 17.81 7.57
CA VAL A 457 -47.84 16.84 7.86
C VAL A 457 -47.46 16.10 9.15
N ARG A 458 -48.38 16.02 10.11
CA ARG A 458 -48.20 15.28 11.36
C ARG A 458 -48.75 13.87 11.22
N ILE A 459 -47.99 12.90 11.72
CA ILE A 459 -48.44 11.51 11.82
C ILE A 459 -48.94 11.27 13.24
N LYS A 460 -50.18 10.80 13.37
CA LYS A 460 -50.77 10.38 14.64
C LYS A 460 -51.70 9.20 14.42
N ASN A 461 -51.49 8.10 15.14
CA ASN A 461 -52.33 6.89 15.11
C ASN A 461 -52.58 6.35 13.68
N MET A 462 -51.51 6.06 12.93
CA MET A 462 -51.60 5.56 11.53
C MET A 462 -52.36 6.48 10.56
N ASN A 463 -52.45 7.78 10.90
CA ASN A 463 -53.10 8.78 10.07
C ASN A 463 -52.21 10.02 9.88
N ALA A 464 -52.20 10.57 8.67
CA ALA A 464 -51.42 11.74 8.30
C ALA A 464 -52.33 12.97 8.18
N THR A 465 -52.06 14.01 8.97
CA THR A 465 -52.87 15.24 9.00
C THR A 465 -52.02 16.47 8.70
N LEU A 466 -52.46 17.32 7.79
CA LEU A 466 -51.77 18.57 7.44
C LEU A 466 -51.67 19.51 8.66
N ILE A 467 -50.48 20.06 8.91
CA ILE A 467 -50.21 21.07 9.95
C ILE A 467 -50.30 22.46 9.33
N SER A 468 -49.48 22.73 8.30
CA SER A 468 -49.47 24.03 7.63
C SER A 468 -48.89 23.92 6.21
N SER A 469 -49.07 24.98 5.43
CA SER A 469 -48.59 25.09 4.06
C SER A 469 -48.18 26.53 3.75
N TRP A 470 -47.07 26.71 3.04
CA TRP A 470 -46.55 28.04 2.69
C TRP A 470 -45.77 28.05 1.37
N ASP A 471 -45.71 29.21 0.73
CA ASP A 471 -44.97 29.42 -0.53
C ASP A 471 -43.45 29.56 -0.26
N VAL A 472 -42.64 28.97 -1.13
CA VAL A 472 -41.17 29.10 -1.12
C VAL A 472 -40.70 29.90 -2.34
N VAL A 473 -39.65 30.69 -2.17
CA VAL A 473 -39.04 31.48 -3.25
C VAL A 473 -38.03 30.62 -4.01
N GLY A 474 -38.23 30.50 -5.33
CA GLY A 474 -37.40 29.70 -6.21
C GLY A 474 -37.86 28.24 -6.36
N GLU A 475 -37.17 27.50 -7.22
CA GLU A 475 -37.37 26.07 -7.42
C GLU A 475 -36.80 25.30 -6.23
N VAL A 476 -37.63 24.52 -5.53
CA VAL A 476 -37.16 23.72 -4.39
C VAL A 476 -36.34 22.56 -4.93
N THR A 477 -35.09 22.41 -4.47
CA THR A 477 -34.17 21.35 -4.92
C THR A 477 -34.00 20.24 -3.88
N CYS A 478 -34.23 20.53 -2.60
CA CYS A 478 -34.17 19.55 -1.53
C CYS A 478 -34.92 20.04 -0.27
N VAL A 479 -35.39 19.10 0.54
CA VAL A 479 -36.08 19.36 1.82
C VAL A 479 -35.46 18.46 2.88
N LEU A 480 -35.23 19.02 4.07
CA LEU A 480 -34.69 18.32 5.23
C LEU A 480 -35.48 18.74 6.47
N PHE A 481 -35.81 17.77 7.31
CA PHE A 481 -36.38 18.02 8.64
C PHE A 481 -35.32 17.73 9.71
N PHE A 482 -35.23 18.60 10.72
CA PHE A 482 -34.33 18.39 11.86
C PHE A 482 -34.86 19.06 13.13
N SER A 483 -34.39 18.60 14.28
CA SER A 483 -34.65 19.23 15.57
C SER A 483 -33.37 19.82 16.17
N ALA A 484 -33.47 20.98 16.79
CA ALA A 484 -32.35 21.64 17.46
C ALA A 484 -32.82 22.26 18.78
N ILE A 485 -32.16 21.90 19.89
CA ILE A 485 -32.45 22.44 21.23
C ILE A 485 -33.94 22.25 21.64
N GLY A 486 -34.57 21.18 21.15
CA GLY A 486 -35.97 20.84 21.46
C GLY A 486 -37.02 21.45 20.52
N ASP A 487 -36.63 22.33 19.59
CA ASP A 487 -37.51 22.89 18.56
C ASP A 487 -37.35 22.17 17.22
N GLU A 488 -38.43 22.10 16.43
CA GLU A 488 -38.50 21.41 15.14
C GLU A 488 -38.47 22.40 13.95
N PHE A 489 -37.61 22.11 12.96
CA PHE A 489 -37.35 22.99 11.82
C PHE A 489 -37.34 22.22 10.49
N VAL A 490 -37.60 22.95 9.41
CA VAL A 490 -37.50 22.46 8.04
C VAL A 490 -36.46 23.29 7.28
N ALA A 491 -35.39 22.67 6.83
CA ALA A 491 -34.43 23.27 5.90
C ALA A 491 -34.82 22.95 4.46
N VAL A 492 -34.75 23.95 3.59
CA VAL A 492 -35.11 23.87 2.18
C VAL A 492 -33.98 24.44 1.35
N GLY A 493 -33.49 23.65 0.40
CA GLY A 493 -32.66 24.17 -0.68
C GLY A 493 -33.55 24.70 -1.79
N SER A 494 -33.34 25.92 -2.26
CA SER A 494 -34.04 26.46 -3.44
C SER A 494 -33.10 27.14 -4.42
N ALA A 495 -33.42 27.11 -5.70
CA ALA A 495 -32.69 27.81 -6.75
C ALA A 495 -33.56 28.94 -7.31
N ALA A 496 -33.07 30.17 -7.24
CA ALA A 496 -33.72 31.34 -7.82
C ALA A 496 -32.67 32.17 -8.55
N ASP A 497 -32.96 32.57 -9.79
CA ASP A 497 -32.10 33.44 -10.62
C ASP A 497 -30.64 32.94 -10.76
N GLY A 498 -30.44 31.61 -10.82
CA GLY A 498 -29.12 30.99 -10.97
C GLY A 498 -28.30 30.90 -9.68
N VAL A 499 -28.86 31.31 -8.54
CA VAL A 499 -28.23 31.20 -7.22
C VAL A 499 -28.96 30.14 -6.39
N SER A 500 -28.22 29.20 -5.81
CA SER A 500 -28.77 28.24 -4.85
C SER A 500 -28.82 28.86 -3.46
N TRP A 501 -29.88 28.61 -2.72
CA TRP A 501 -30.16 29.12 -1.39
C TRP A 501 -30.49 27.96 -0.46
N ILE A 502 -30.10 28.05 0.81
CA ILE A 502 -30.67 27.27 1.90
C ILE A 502 -31.51 28.21 2.75
N SER A 503 -32.76 27.85 3.00
CA SER A 503 -33.67 28.54 3.91
C SER A 503 -34.13 27.59 5.02
N ILE A 504 -34.15 28.04 6.27
CA ILE A 504 -34.65 27.29 7.42
C ILE A 504 -35.96 27.92 7.85
N TYR A 505 -37.01 27.10 7.96
CA TYR A 505 -38.36 27.48 8.36
C TYR A 505 -38.72 26.80 9.68
N SER A 506 -39.57 27.43 10.49
CA SER A 506 -40.31 26.73 11.54
C SER A 506 -41.42 25.88 10.94
N LEU A 507 -42.00 24.96 11.73
CA LEU A 507 -43.12 24.10 11.29
C LEU A 507 -44.37 24.83 10.80
N ASN A 508 -44.52 26.12 11.12
CA ASN A 508 -45.62 26.98 10.70
C ASN A 508 -45.23 27.92 9.53
N GLY A 509 -44.08 27.70 8.89
CA GLY A 509 -43.64 28.45 7.72
C GLY A 509 -42.95 29.79 7.99
N LYS A 510 -42.50 30.06 9.21
CA LYS A 510 -41.73 31.29 9.52
C LYS A 510 -40.26 31.09 9.18
N VAL A 511 -39.70 31.93 8.30
CA VAL A 511 -38.26 31.92 7.96
C VAL A 511 -37.42 32.30 9.19
N VAL A 512 -36.46 31.45 9.51
CA VAL A 512 -35.48 31.63 10.59
C VAL A 512 -34.17 32.18 10.02
N VAL A 513 -33.64 31.56 8.96
CA VAL A 513 -32.37 31.95 8.28
C VAL A 513 -32.44 31.58 6.80
N THR A 514 -31.86 32.41 5.91
CA THR A 514 -31.66 32.09 4.49
C THR A 514 -30.23 32.48 4.06
N LYS A 515 -29.54 31.61 3.29
CA LYS A 515 -28.14 31.82 2.85
C LYS A 515 -27.89 31.21 1.47
N ALA A 516 -27.11 31.87 0.60
CA ALA A 516 -26.74 31.35 -0.71
C ALA A 516 -25.60 30.31 -0.65
N LEU A 517 -25.60 29.32 -1.55
CA LEU A 517 -24.63 28.23 -1.67
C LEU A 517 -23.97 28.19 -3.05
N GLN A 518 -22.71 27.73 -3.08
CA GLN A 518 -21.99 27.31 -4.30
C GLN A 518 -21.86 25.77 -4.35
N ARG A 519 -21.81 25.26 -5.58
CA ARG A 519 -22.18 23.90 -6.02
C ARG A 519 -21.09 22.84 -5.80
N THR A 520 -21.47 21.62 -5.37
CA THR A 520 -20.65 20.39 -5.49
C THR A 520 -21.55 19.18 -5.82
N VAL A 521 -21.15 18.36 -6.82
CA VAL A 521 -21.89 17.21 -7.33
C VAL A 521 -21.07 15.92 -7.18
N GLY A 522 -21.74 14.83 -6.77
CA GLY A 522 -21.28 13.45 -6.94
C GLY A 522 -22.31 12.46 -6.36
N THR A 523 -22.72 11.44 -7.12
CA THR A 523 -23.68 10.40 -6.70
C THR A 523 -23.14 8.99 -6.99
N ARG A 524 -22.96 8.18 -5.94
CA ARG A 524 -22.93 6.71 -5.98
C ARG A 524 -23.53 6.19 -4.66
N VAL A 525 -24.33 5.13 -4.73
CA VAL A 525 -24.86 4.41 -3.56
C VAL A 525 -24.21 3.03 -3.52
N LEU A 526 -23.77 2.60 -2.34
CA LEU A 526 -23.18 1.29 -2.06
C LEU A 526 -23.76 0.78 -0.73
N LEU A 527 -24.21 -0.47 -0.69
CA LEU A 527 -24.51 -1.17 0.56
C LEU A 527 -23.27 -1.95 0.98
N ALA A 528 -22.63 -1.53 2.07
CA ALA A 528 -21.41 -2.15 2.57
C ALA A 528 -21.49 -2.31 4.08
N ASP A 529 -21.00 -3.44 4.59
CA ASP A 529 -20.65 -3.56 6.00
C ASP A 529 -19.36 -2.76 6.25
N ILE A 530 -19.39 -1.87 7.23
CA ILE A 530 -18.34 -0.87 7.47
C ILE A 530 -17.46 -1.39 8.60
N TRP A 531 -16.18 -1.61 8.32
CA TRP A 531 -15.23 -2.01 9.35
C TRP A 531 -15.09 -0.87 10.41
N PRO A 532 -15.14 -1.11 11.74
CA PRO A 532 -15.08 -0.04 12.75
C PRO A 532 -13.76 0.76 12.82
N HIS A 533 -12.77 0.46 11.99
CA HIS A 533 -11.43 1.07 12.07
C HIS A 533 -11.02 1.71 10.75
N TYR A 534 -10.50 2.93 10.85
CA TYR A 534 -9.83 3.62 9.74
C TYR A 534 -8.49 2.95 9.48
N SER A 535 -8.21 2.61 8.23
CA SER A 535 -6.97 1.93 7.84
C SER A 535 -6.64 2.14 6.36
N LEU A 536 -5.51 1.61 5.93
CA LEU A 536 -5.19 1.52 4.51
C LEU A 536 -6.06 0.42 3.86
N VAL A 537 -6.82 0.80 2.83
CA VAL A 537 -7.73 -0.08 2.07
C VAL A 537 -7.37 -0.04 0.58
N PRO A 538 -6.29 -0.72 0.16
CA PRO A 538 -5.86 -0.68 -1.23
C PRO A 538 -6.89 -1.32 -2.18
N ARG A 539 -7.04 -0.76 -3.38
CA ARG A 539 -7.83 -1.35 -4.47
C ARG A 539 -6.89 -1.91 -5.54
N CYS A 540 -7.04 -3.18 -5.87
CA CYS A 540 -6.24 -3.83 -6.91
C CYS A 540 -6.97 -3.82 -8.27
N LEU A 541 -6.25 -3.50 -9.33
CA LEU A 541 -6.68 -3.54 -10.73
C LEU A 541 -5.77 -4.55 -11.47
N PRO A 542 -6.25 -5.76 -11.81
CA PRO A 542 -5.42 -6.81 -12.40
C PRO A 542 -4.96 -6.46 -13.83
N LEU A 543 -3.71 -6.78 -14.18
CA LEU A 543 -3.11 -6.45 -15.49
C LEU A 543 -2.75 -7.68 -16.36
N ASN A 544 -2.78 -8.90 -15.80
CA ASN A 544 -2.43 -10.16 -16.50
C ASN A 544 -1.02 -10.14 -17.15
N GLY A 545 -0.05 -9.49 -16.50
CA GLY A 545 1.36 -9.45 -16.90
C GLY A 545 2.20 -8.73 -15.85
N THR A 546 3.52 -8.74 -15.97
CA THR A 546 4.40 -8.09 -14.98
C THR A 546 4.53 -6.60 -15.29
N PRO A 547 4.02 -5.67 -14.46
CA PRO A 547 4.21 -4.25 -14.71
C PRO A 547 5.65 -3.84 -14.34
N THR A 548 6.25 -2.96 -15.14
CA THR A 548 7.68 -2.58 -15.02
C THR A 548 7.88 -1.07 -14.84
N ARG A 549 6.98 -0.27 -15.43
CA ARG A 549 6.90 1.20 -15.29
C ARG A 549 5.45 1.63 -15.30
N ILE A 550 5.16 2.73 -14.62
CA ILE A 550 3.88 3.41 -14.67
C ILE A 550 4.10 4.91 -14.72
N ILE A 551 3.32 5.60 -15.54
CA ILE A 551 3.19 7.06 -15.50
C ILE A 551 1.70 7.41 -15.55
N TYR A 552 1.34 8.55 -15.00
CA TYR A 552 0.04 9.15 -15.27
C TYR A 552 0.23 10.17 -16.39
N SER A 553 -0.57 10.07 -17.45
CA SER A 553 -0.58 11.08 -18.52
C SER A 553 -1.62 12.13 -18.24
N GLN A 554 -1.17 13.38 -18.15
CA GLN A 554 -2.06 14.53 -18.05
C GLN A 554 -2.74 14.84 -19.39
N ALA A 555 -2.09 14.51 -20.51
CA ALA A 555 -2.64 14.75 -21.84
C ALA A 555 -3.87 13.86 -22.14
N TRP A 556 -3.91 12.66 -21.57
CA TRP A 556 -4.96 11.67 -21.84
C TRP A 556 -5.74 11.23 -20.61
N ASN A 557 -5.46 11.79 -19.43
CA ASN A 557 -6.12 11.51 -18.15
C ASN A 557 -6.17 10.02 -17.78
N CYS A 558 -5.10 9.28 -18.05
CA CYS A 558 -5.03 7.84 -17.84
C CYS A 558 -3.67 7.38 -17.32
N LEU A 559 -3.66 6.20 -16.70
CA LEU A 559 -2.42 5.52 -16.32
C LEU A 559 -1.85 4.79 -17.53
N ILE A 560 -0.57 4.98 -17.80
CA ILE A 560 0.16 4.26 -18.85
C ILE A 560 1.15 3.33 -18.19
N VAL A 561 0.98 2.04 -18.45
CA VAL A 561 1.74 0.97 -17.81
C VAL A 561 2.58 0.26 -18.85
N ALA A 562 3.90 0.18 -18.61
CA ALA A 562 4.75 -0.74 -19.34
C ALA A 562 4.61 -2.14 -18.73
N LEU A 563 4.13 -3.09 -19.53
CA LEU A 563 3.82 -4.45 -19.11
C LEU A 563 4.74 -5.45 -19.82
N LEU A 564 5.21 -6.46 -19.10
CA LEU A 564 5.82 -7.65 -19.68
C LEU A 564 4.80 -8.80 -19.67
N GLN A 565 4.30 -9.16 -20.84
CA GLN A 565 3.32 -10.21 -21.05
C GLN A 565 3.96 -11.31 -21.90
N ASP A 566 3.98 -12.55 -21.41
CA ASP A 566 4.61 -13.70 -22.09
C ASP A 566 6.06 -13.41 -22.56
N ASP A 567 6.85 -12.78 -21.68
CA ASP A 567 8.23 -12.34 -21.94
C ASP A 567 8.38 -11.31 -23.08
N ARG A 568 7.30 -10.62 -23.45
CA ARG A 568 7.27 -9.57 -24.47
C ARG A 568 6.78 -8.23 -23.89
N PRO A 569 7.47 -7.11 -24.15
CA PRO A 569 7.08 -5.82 -23.61
C PRO A 569 5.94 -5.19 -24.44
N THR A 570 4.98 -4.58 -23.76
CA THR A 570 3.86 -3.82 -24.34
C THR A 570 3.48 -2.62 -23.46
N LEU A 571 2.53 -1.80 -23.92
CA LEU A 571 1.95 -0.68 -23.19
C LEU A 571 0.46 -0.90 -22.97
N LEU A 572 -0.02 -0.60 -21.77
CA LEU A 572 -1.45 -0.54 -21.44
C LEU A 572 -1.84 0.86 -21.00
N PHE A 573 -3.04 1.29 -21.38
CA PHE A 573 -3.64 2.55 -20.96
C PHE A 573 -4.88 2.21 -20.14
N VAL A 574 -4.85 2.58 -18.87
CA VAL A 574 -5.85 2.19 -17.87
C VAL A 574 -6.52 3.44 -17.33
N ASP A 575 -7.85 3.45 -17.36
CA ASP A 575 -8.65 4.47 -16.68
C ASP A 575 -8.48 4.30 -15.15
N PRO A 576 -8.00 5.33 -14.42
CA PRO A 576 -7.77 5.26 -12.98
C PRO A 576 -9.07 5.05 -12.16
N GLU A 577 -10.24 5.46 -12.66
CA GLU A 577 -11.51 5.34 -11.95
C GLU A 577 -12.12 3.94 -12.12
N THR A 578 -12.26 3.48 -13.37
CA THR A 578 -12.90 2.19 -13.67
C THR A 578 -11.93 1.01 -13.61
N GLY A 579 -10.64 1.24 -13.91
CA GLY A 579 -9.66 0.17 -14.16
C GLY A 579 -9.75 -0.44 -15.55
N ALA A 580 -10.60 0.09 -16.43
CA ALA A 580 -10.76 -0.42 -17.79
C ALA A 580 -9.55 -0.06 -18.68
N GLN A 581 -9.25 -0.93 -19.63
CA GLN A 581 -8.29 -0.62 -20.69
C GLN A 581 -8.97 0.22 -21.77
N ILE A 582 -8.38 1.38 -22.08
CA ILE A 582 -9.01 2.40 -22.94
C ILE A 582 -8.26 2.68 -24.23
N ALA A 583 -7.21 1.92 -24.56
CA ALA A 583 -6.40 2.14 -25.77
C ALA A 583 -6.14 0.88 -26.58
N SER A 584 -5.99 1.07 -27.90
CA SER A 584 -5.61 0.02 -28.86
C SER A 584 -4.35 0.41 -29.63
N ALA A 585 -3.49 -0.58 -29.90
CA ALA A 585 -2.29 -0.40 -30.72
C ALA A 585 -2.65 -0.35 -32.21
N SER A 586 -1.94 0.49 -32.97
CA SER A 586 -2.08 0.56 -34.42
C SER A 586 -0.75 0.82 -35.13
N ASP A 587 -0.76 0.69 -36.45
CA ASP A 587 0.28 1.27 -37.30
C ASP A 587 0.01 2.77 -37.55
N LYS A 588 0.85 3.38 -38.40
CA LYS A 588 0.73 4.81 -38.79
C LYS A 588 -0.50 5.09 -39.65
N ASP A 589 -1.04 4.06 -40.30
CA ASP A 589 -2.18 4.12 -41.20
C ASP A 589 -3.49 3.74 -40.47
N GLN A 590 -3.44 3.61 -39.14
CA GLN A 590 -4.55 3.28 -38.23
C GLN A 590 -5.06 1.84 -38.34
N ASN A 591 -4.28 0.93 -38.96
CA ASN A 591 -4.62 -0.49 -38.93
C ASN A 591 -4.34 -1.06 -37.53
N PRO A 592 -5.26 -1.85 -36.94
CA PRO A 592 -5.07 -2.41 -35.62
C PRO A 592 -3.89 -3.38 -35.58
N LEU A 593 -3.09 -3.30 -34.52
CA LEU A 593 -2.00 -4.20 -34.22
C LEU A 593 -2.19 -4.79 -32.82
N GLU A 594 -1.61 -5.96 -32.58
CA GLU A 594 -1.51 -6.52 -31.23
C GLU A 594 -0.52 -5.70 -30.37
N VAL A 595 0.63 -5.34 -30.96
CA VAL A 595 1.68 -4.53 -30.35
C VAL A 595 2.28 -3.58 -31.38
N ILE A 596 2.62 -2.34 -30.97
CA ILE A 596 3.22 -1.33 -31.85
C ILE A 596 4.61 -1.72 -32.36
N SER A 597 5.01 -1.16 -33.51
CA SER A 597 6.32 -1.43 -34.10
C SER A 597 7.48 -1.06 -33.15
N GLY A 598 8.36 -2.03 -32.87
CA GLY A 598 9.52 -1.86 -31.99
C GLY A 598 9.33 -2.40 -30.57
N LEU A 599 8.11 -2.79 -30.20
CA LEU A 599 7.82 -3.56 -28.99
C LEU A 599 7.41 -5.01 -29.36
N GLY A 600 7.11 -5.84 -28.36
CA GLY A 600 6.64 -7.22 -28.56
C GLY A 600 7.73 -8.26 -28.83
N HIS A 601 9.01 -7.90 -28.70
CA HIS A 601 10.14 -8.82 -28.89
C HIS A 601 10.41 -9.64 -27.61
N ALA A 602 10.51 -10.97 -27.72
CA ALA A 602 10.80 -11.85 -26.60
C ALA A 602 12.15 -11.51 -25.94
N GLY A 603 12.20 -11.52 -24.61
CA GLY A 603 13.39 -11.21 -23.80
C GLY A 603 13.73 -9.72 -23.66
N ASP A 604 13.06 -8.83 -24.40
CA ASP A 604 13.21 -7.37 -24.28
C ASP A 604 12.33 -6.82 -23.13
N ARG A 605 12.68 -5.65 -22.61
CA ARG A 605 11.97 -4.99 -21.50
C ARG A 605 12.01 -3.48 -21.66
N ILE A 606 10.95 -2.80 -21.25
CA ILE A 606 10.93 -1.33 -21.19
C ILE A 606 11.69 -0.89 -19.92
N TYR A 607 12.73 -0.08 -20.10
CA TYR A 607 13.53 0.51 -19.02
C TYR A 607 13.16 1.97 -18.76
N GLY A 608 12.90 2.73 -19.82
CA GLY A 608 12.48 4.14 -19.76
C GLY A 608 11.07 4.33 -20.29
N LEU A 609 10.24 5.07 -19.55
CA LEU A 609 8.91 5.50 -19.96
C LEU A 609 8.70 6.93 -19.45
N ASN A 610 8.43 7.87 -20.35
CA ASN A 610 8.24 9.29 -20.00
C ASN A 610 7.26 9.97 -20.97
N GLU A 611 6.52 10.97 -20.50
CA GLU A 611 5.67 11.83 -21.32
C GLU A 611 6.44 13.09 -21.70
N TRP A 612 6.47 13.41 -23.00
CA TRP A 612 7.09 14.62 -23.53
C TRP A 612 6.02 15.57 -24.07
N LEU A 613 5.92 16.74 -23.45
CA LEU A 613 5.04 17.82 -23.88
C LEU A 613 5.87 18.84 -24.66
N TYR A 614 5.83 18.73 -25.99
CA TYR A 614 6.58 19.61 -26.89
C TYR A 614 5.75 20.84 -27.26
N LEU A 615 6.22 22.02 -26.88
CA LEU A 615 5.59 23.30 -27.21
C LEU A 615 6.11 23.81 -28.56
N LYS A 616 5.18 24.06 -29.49
CA LYS A 616 5.48 24.65 -30.80
C LYS A 616 4.38 25.61 -31.23
N ASP A 617 4.77 26.83 -31.59
CA ASP A 617 3.85 27.88 -32.07
C ASP A 617 2.65 28.10 -31.12
N GLY A 618 2.89 28.03 -29.81
CA GLY A 618 1.85 28.11 -28.77
C GLY A 618 0.96 26.87 -28.62
N LYS A 619 1.21 25.80 -29.37
CA LYS A 619 0.50 24.51 -29.26
C LYS A 619 1.36 23.46 -28.59
N THR A 620 0.77 22.72 -27.65
CA THR A 620 1.42 21.60 -26.98
C THR A 620 1.13 20.30 -27.69
N PHE A 621 2.17 19.53 -28.00
CA PHE A 621 2.09 18.20 -28.60
C PHE A 621 2.61 17.17 -27.60
N ALA A 622 1.75 16.24 -27.17
CA ALA A 622 2.13 15.17 -26.25
C ALA A 622 2.63 13.93 -27.01
N PHE A 623 3.76 13.39 -26.56
CA PHE A 623 4.36 12.16 -27.04
C PHE A 623 4.76 11.27 -25.87
N LEU A 624 4.81 9.96 -26.11
CA LEU A 624 5.43 9.02 -25.18
C LEU A 624 6.82 8.63 -25.66
N LEU A 625 7.78 8.67 -24.75
CA LEU A 625 9.15 8.26 -24.97
C LEU A 625 9.37 6.90 -24.30
N VAL A 626 9.86 5.92 -25.06
CA VAL A 626 10.08 4.55 -24.59
C VAL A 626 11.50 4.12 -24.89
N GLY A 627 12.24 3.71 -23.87
CA GLY A 627 13.57 3.10 -23.97
C GLY A 627 13.55 1.63 -23.56
N THR A 628 14.18 0.75 -24.34
CA THR A 628 14.20 -0.70 -24.07
C THR A 628 15.58 -1.26 -23.74
N LYS A 629 15.60 -2.43 -23.09
CA LYS A 629 16.79 -3.20 -22.72
C LYS A 629 17.62 -3.58 -23.95
N GLU A 630 16.98 -3.99 -25.04
CA GLU A 630 17.69 -4.35 -26.28
C GLU A 630 18.14 -3.11 -27.08
N GLY A 631 17.86 -1.90 -26.58
CA GLY A 631 18.42 -0.64 -27.09
C GLY A 631 17.53 0.15 -28.04
N ARG A 632 16.22 -0.10 -28.03
CA ARG A 632 15.27 0.61 -28.88
C ARG A 632 14.82 1.89 -28.19
N LEU A 633 14.85 2.99 -28.92
CA LEU A 633 14.27 4.27 -28.51
C LEU A 633 13.06 4.55 -29.41
N LEU A 634 11.88 4.65 -28.82
CA LEU A 634 10.62 4.87 -29.52
C LEU A 634 10.01 6.20 -29.12
N ILE A 635 9.42 6.89 -30.10
CA ILE A 635 8.50 8.00 -29.90
C ILE A 635 7.14 7.52 -30.34
N VAL A 636 6.19 7.50 -29.42
CA VAL A 636 4.85 6.98 -29.63
C VAL A 636 3.86 8.16 -29.63
N SER A 637 3.03 8.19 -30.66
CA SER A 637 1.90 9.12 -30.77
C SER A 637 0.65 8.45 -30.21
N VAL A 638 -0.23 9.23 -29.60
CA VAL A 638 -1.55 8.78 -29.14
C VAL A 638 -2.60 9.74 -29.69
N LYS A 639 -3.74 9.22 -30.11
CA LYS A 639 -4.88 9.96 -30.67
C LYS A 639 -6.17 9.52 -30.00
N LYS A 640 -7.04 10.47 -29.65
CA LYS A 640 -8.41 10.20 -29.22
C LYS A 640 -9.28 9.81 -30.43
N ILE A 641 -10.03 8.72 -30.32
CA ILE A 641 -11.04 8.29 -31.30
C ILE A 641 -12.41 8.67 -30.73
N GLU A 642 -13.22 9.35 -31.54
CA GLU A 642 -14.61 9.65 -31.18
C GLU A 642 -15.45 8.37 -31.11
N PRO A 643 -16.29 8.19 -30.08
CA PRO A 643 -17.12 7.01 -29.94
C PRO A 643 -18.10 6.90 -31.11
N SER A 644 -18.08 5.78 -31.82
CA SER A 644 -19.08 5.49 -32.87
C SER A 644 -20.44 5.17 -32.22
N LEU A 645 -21.54 5.54 -32.89
CA LEU A 645 -22.95 5.39 -32.42
C LEU A 645 -23.39 3.95 -32.06
N ARG A 646 -22.51 2.95 -32.15
CA ARG A 646 -22.78 1.55 -31.80
C ARG A 646 -21.62 0.99 -30.96
N ASN A 647 -21.84 0.89 -29.65
CA ASN A 647 -21.09 0.08 -28.67
C ASN A 647 -19.74 0.56 -28.12
N SER A 648 -19.65 1.79 -27.59
CA SER A 648 -18.68 2.05 -26.50
C SER A 648 -19.10 3.25 -25.65
N THR A 649 -19.49 3.00 -24.41
CA THR A 649 -19.62 4.03 -23.37
C THR A 649 -18.21 4.38 -22.86
N GLY A 650 -17.46 5.19 -23.61
CA GLY A 650 -16.13 5.67 -23.20
C GLY A 650 -15.30 6.30 -24.33
N GLU A 651 -14.43 7.26 -23.99
CA GLU A 651 -13.36 7.73 -24.88
C GLU A 651 -12.41 6.56 -25.18
N SER A 652 -12.08 6.33 -26.45
CA SER A 652 -11.11 5.29 -26.83
C SER A 652 -9.87 5.91 -27.48
N LEU A 653 -8.70 5.39 -27.13
CA LEU A 653 -7.40 5.88 -27.61
C LEU A 653 -6.81 4.93 -28.65
N GLN A 654 -6.10 5.49 -29.63
CA GLN A 654 -5.23 4.75 -30.53
C GLN A 654 -3.79 5.21 -30.35
N TYR A 655 -2.83 4.29 -30.34
CA TYR A 655 -1.43 4.64 -30.23
C TYR A 655 -0.54 3.87 -31.21
N TRP A 656 0.50 4.53 -31.72
CA TRP A 656 1.41 3.97 -32.72
C TRP A 656 2.82 4.54 -32.63
N THR A 657 3.80 3.77 -33.10
CA THR A 657 5.20 4.21 -33.18
C THR A 657 5.39 5.26 -34.27
N ARG A 658 5.67 6.50 -33.88
CA ARG A 658 5.99 7.61 -34.78
C ARG A 658 7.42 7.53 -35.29
N ASN A 659 8.37 7.33 -34.38
CA ASN A 659 9.80 7.21 -34.67
C ASN A 659 10.40 6.06 -33.85
N LYS A 660 11.42 5.39 -34.42
CA LYS A 660 12.16 4.29 -33.81
C LYS A 660 13.63 4.40 -34.18
N GLN A 661 14.51 4.35 -33.19
CA GLN A 661 15.96 4.27 -33.33
C GLN A 661 16.50 3.04 -32.58
N MET A 662 17.62 2.49 -33.06
CA MET A 662 18.22 1.25 -32.56
C MET A 662 19.71 1.48 -32.26
N PHE A 663 20.13 1.25 -31.02
CA PHE A 663 21.51 1.49 -30.58
C PHE A 663 22.30 0.21 -30.25
N GLY A 664 21.65 -0.96 -30.19
CA GLY A 664 22.31 -2.24 -29.87
C GLY A 664 22.82 -2.38 -28.43
N LYS A 665 22.61 -1.36 -27.60
CA LYS A 665 22.91 -1.33 -26.16
C LYS A 665 21.70 -0.76 -25.40
N PRO A 666 21.49 -1.11 -24.12
CA PRO A 666 20.30 -0.70 -23.38
C PRO A 666 20.08 0.82 -23.34
N VAL A 667 18.84 1.25 -23.58
CA VAL A 667 18.40 2.62 -23.35
C VAL A 667 17.78 2.68 -21.94
N TYR A 668 18.56 3.11 -20.95
CA TYR A 668 18.17 3.04 -19.54
C TYR A 668 17.13 4.07 -19.12
N SER A 669 17.22 5.27 -19.67
CA SER A 669 16.38 6.41 -19.31
C SER A 669 16.21 7.36 -20.48
N VAL A 670 15.09 8.07 -20.50
CA VAL A 670 14.75 9.06 -21.51
C VAL A 670 13.84 10.13 -20.90
N VAL A 671 14.06 11.39 -21.25
CA VAL A 671 13.27 12.53 -20.80
C VAL A 671 13.12 13.55 -21.94
N GLY A 672 11.99 14.23 -21.97
CA GLY A 672 11.78 15.38 -22.85
C GLY A 672 12.54 16.63 -22.38
N ASP A 673 12.97 17.45 -23.32
CA ASP A 673 13.53 18.78 -23.12
C ASP A 673 12.72 19.77 -23.98
N ASP A 674 12.89 21.08 -23.74
CA ASP A 674 12.20 22.13 -24.51
C ASP A 674 12.52 22.01 -26.01
N ASP A 675 13.78 21.71 -26.33
CA ASP A 675 14.30 21.69 -27.70
C ASP A 675 14.25 20.29 -28.34
N GLY A 676 14.05 19.24 -27.55
CA GLY A 676 14.17 17.86 -28.03
C GLY A 676 14.08 16.80 -26.95
N ILE A 677 14.94 15.79 -27.03
CA ILE A 677 14.95 14.67 -26.08
C ILE A 677 16.38 14.39 -25.58
N ILE A 678 16.45 13.90 -24.36
CA ILE A 678 17.70 13.49 -23.70
C ILE A 678 17.54 12.04 -23.24
N PHE A 679 18.51 11.19 -23.54
CA PHE A 679 18.43 9.77 -23.20
C PHE A 679 19.81 9.17 -22.94
N CYS A 680 19.86 8.13 -22.10
CA CYS A 680 21.08 7.41 -21.76
C CYS A 680 21.13 6.05 -22.44
N VAL A 681 22.14 5.82 -23.29
CA VAL A 681 22.44 4.53 -23.92
C VAL A 681 23.68 3.97 -23.26
N ASP A 682 23.58 2.81 -22.60
CA ASP A 682 24.66 2.24 -21.79
C ASP A 682 25.17 3.27 -20.77
N LYS A 683 26.32 3.90 -21.02
CA LYS A 683 26.92 4.94 -20.17
C LYS A 683 26.94 6.33 -20.81
N THR A 684 26.43 6.47 -22.03
CA THR A 684 26.50 7.73 -22.77
C THR A 684 25.15 8.43 -22.75
N ILE A 685 25.13 9.69 -22.30
CA ILE A 685 23.98 10.58 -22.44
C ILE A 685 24.03 11.22 -23.83
N HIS A 686 22.91 11.20 -24.54
CA HIS A 686 22.72 11.85 -25.83
C HIS A 686 21.68 12.96 -25.69
N TRP A 687 21.94 14.12 -26.30
CA TRP A 687 20.95 15.18 -26.49
C TRP A 687 20.65 15.35 -27.97
N ASN A 688 19.41 15.07 -28.34
CA ASN A 688 18.93 15.19 -29.70
C ASN A 688 17.86 16.27 -29.80
N VAL A 689 18.08 17.25 -30.68
CA VAL A 689 17.15 18.36 -30.93
C VAL A 689 16.28 18.07 -32.14
N LEU A 690 15.02 18.48 -32.09
CA LEU A 690 14.09 18.28 -33.21
C LEU A 690 14.36 19.32 -34.30
N ASP A 691 14.94 18.88 -35.41
CA ASP A 691 15.10 19.70 -36.60
C ASP A 691 13.74 19.89 -37.28
N LEU A 692 13.24 21.13 -37.27
CA LEU A 692 11.93 21.47 -37.84
C LEU A 692 11.89 21.41 -39.37
N ALA A 693 13.04 21.61 -40.04
CA ALA A 693 13.12 21.55 -41.50
C ALA A 693 13.11 20.10 -41.98
N GLU A 694 13.87 19.22 -41.32
CA GLU A 694 13.95 17.80 -41.67
C GLU A 694 12.90 16.92 -40.98
N LYS A 695 12.17 17.47 -40.00
CA LYS A 695 11.21 16.75 -39.15
C LYS A 695 11.83 15.50 -38.49
N LYS A 696 13.11 15.60 -38.12
CA LYS A 696 13.91 14.50 -37.55
C LYS A 696 14.68 14.99 -36.33
N LEU A 697 14.91 14.07 -35.39
CA LEU A 697 15.80 14.32 -34.27
C LEU A 697 17.25 14.17 -34.72
N LYS A 698 18.06 15.20 -34.49
CA LYS A 698 19.49 15.21 -34.78
C LYS A 698 20.28 15.26 -33.48
N GLN A 699 21.30 14.42 -33.37
CA GLN A 699 22.22 14.45 -32.24
C GLN A 699 23.02 15.75 -32.26
N VAL A 700 23.01 16.46 -31.13
CA VAL A 700 23.73 17.72 -30.94
C VAL A 700 24.98 17.49 -30.11
N LYS A 701 24.82 16.89 -28.92
CA LYS A 701 25.93 16.64 -27.98
C LYS A 701 25.77 15.30 -27.25
N GLN A 702 26.88 14.82 -26.70
CA GLN A 702 26.94 13.63 -25.87
C GLN A 702 27.83 13.83 -24.63
N TYR A 703 27.65 12.98 -23.62
CA TYR A 703 28.45 12.97 -22.40
C TYR A 703 28.62 11.52 -21.90
N GLU A 704 29.84 11.13 -21.53
CA GLU A 704 30.14 9.78 -21.03
C GLU A 704 30.15 9.77 -19.51
N LEU A 705 29.42 8.83 -18.91
CA LEU A 705 29.33 8.61 -17.47
C LEU A 705 30.19 7.41 -17.03
N ASP A 706 30.53 7.35 -15.75
CA ASP A 706 31.21 6.18 -15.18
C ASP A 706 30.29 4.96 -15.03
N SER A 707 28.99 5.20 -14.86
CA SER A 707 27.94 4.18 -14.83
C SER A 707 26.62 4.66 -15.45
N PRO A 708 25.76 3.74 -15.93
CA PRO A 708 24.50 4.12 -16.59
C PRO A 708 23.61 5.03 -15.75
N ALA A 709 23.06 6.07 -16.40
CA ALA A 709 22.01 6.89 -15.82
C ALA A 709 20.64 6.20 -15.93
N THR A 710 20.13 5.73 -14.80
CA THR A 710 18.85 5.00 -14.72
C THR A 710 17.65 5.94 -14.58
N SER A 711 17.90 7.20 -14.24
CA SER A 711 16.91 8.27 -14.22
C SER A 711 17.53 9.57 -14.70
N LEU A 712 16.81 10.29 -15.57
CA LEU A 712 17.17 11.61 -16.08
C LEU A 712 16.06 12.59 -15.75
N ARG A 713 16.43 13.80 -15.35
CA ARG A 713 15.51 14.93 -15.18
C ARG A 713 16.17 16.19 -15.75
N VAL A 714 15.37 17.08 -16.33
CA VAL A 714 15.81 18.43 -16.67
C VAL A 714 15.30 19.38 -15.58
N SER A 715 16.18 20.14 -14.95
CA SER A 715 15.84 21.16 -13.95
C SER A 715 16.82 22.32 -14.08
N ASN A 716 16.33 23.57 -13.95
CA ASN A 716 17.13 24.79 -14.18
C ASN A 716 17.87 24.80 -15.54
N GLY A 717 17.29 24.16 -16.57
CA GLY A 717 17.91 24.01 -17.89
C GLY A 717 19.19 23.17 -17.89
N LYS A 718 19.38 22.29 -16.89
CA LYS A 718 20.50 21.36 -16.72
C LYS A 718 19.98 19.94 -16.58
N ILE A 719 20.80 18.96 -16.94
CA ILE A 719 20.51 17.54 -16.80
C ILE A 719 20.91 17.12 -15.39
N LEU A 720 19.98 16.51 -14.67
CA LEU A 720 20.25 15.74 -13.47
C LEU A 720 20.30 14.27 -13.89
N ALA A 721 21.49 13.67 -13.86
CA ALA A 721 21.75 12.30 -14.24
C ALA A 721 21.98 11.43 -13.01
N LEU A 722 20.98 10.65 -12.62
CA LEU A 722 21.09 9.71 -11.51
C LEU A 722 21.70 8.40 -12.00
N THR A 723 22.91 8.11 -11.53
CA THR A 723 23.70 6.97 -11.99
C THR A 723 23.57 5.77 -11.05
N THR A 724 23.73 4.56 -11.59
CA THR A 724 23.57 3.32 -10.82
C THR A 724 24.57 3.20 -9.66
N MET A 725 25.80 3.70 -9.82
CA MET A 725 26.91 3.45 -8.89
C MET A 725 27.63 4.70 -8.37
N HIS A 726 27.47 5.86 -9.04
CA HIS A 726 28.27 7.07 -8.79
C HIS A 726 27.41 8.27 -8.36
N SER A 727 26.29 8.02 -7.67
CA SER A 727 25.37 9.08 -7.23
C SER A 727 24.78 9.91 -8.39
N LEU A 728 24.51 11.20 -8.14
CA LEU A 728 23.90 12.16 -9.05
C LEU A 728 24.95 13.09 -9.66
N GLU A 729 24.84 13.36 -10.97
CA GLU A 729 25.63 14.38 -11.67
C GLU A 729 24.72 15.47 -12.25
N VAL A 730 25.15 16.73 -12.20
CA VAL A 730 24.49 17.87 -12.86
C VAL A 730 25.30 18.30 -14.06
N ILE A 731 24.73 18.15 -15.25
CA ILE A 731 25.41 18.38 -16.53
C ILE A 731 24.71 19.49 -17.30
N ASP A 732 25.50 20.43 -17.81
CA ASP A 732 25.06 21.46 -18.74
C ASP A 732 25.19 20.98 -20.18
N HIS A 733 24.06 20.58 -20.76
CA HIS A 733 24.01 20.10 -22.14
C HIS A 733 24.17 21.21 -23.18
N ARG A 734 23.95 22.48 -22.80
CA ARG A 734 24.05 23.63 -23.70
C ARG A 734 25.47 24.21 -23.78
N THR A 735 26.34 23.88 -22.84
CA THR A 735 27.75 24.31 -22.82
C THR A 735 28.70 23.13 -23.03
N GLY A 736 30.01 23.38 -23.07
CA GLY A 736 31.05 22.39 -23.39
C GLY A 736 31.62 22.52 -24.80
N GLU A 737 32.84 22.03 -25.00
CA GLU A 737 33.59 22.13 -26.27
C GLU A 737 33.17 21.07 -27.28
N GLY A 738 33.10 21.45 -28.56
CA GLY A 738 32.73 20.55 -29.66
C GLY A 738 31.39 19.85 -29.43
N ASN A 739 31.41 18.51 -29.52
CA ASN A 739 30.23 17.66 -29.31
C ASN A 739 30.02 17.24 -27.84
N GLY A 740 30.81 17.78 -26.90
CA GLY A 740 30.73 17.46 -25.48
C GLY A 740 29.79 18.37 -24.68
N MET A 741 29.21 17.81 -23.62
CA MET A 741 28.52 18.57 -22.56
C MET A 741 29.48 18.93 -21.42
N ALA A 742 29.11 19.84 -20.52
CA ALA A 742 29.94 20.24 -19.38
C ALA A 742 29.38 19.75 -18.04
N LEU A 743 30.19 19.07 -17.23
CA LEU A 743 29.84 18.76 -15.83
C LEU A 743 29.83 20.05 -15.01
N VAL A 744 28.78 20.26 -14.21
CA VAL A 744 28.61 21.45 -13.36
C VAL A 744 28.79 21.10 -11.89
N HIS A 745 28.16 20.02 -11.44
CA HIS A 745 28.19 19.56 -10.05
C HIS A 745 28.16 18.04 -10.00
N THR A 746 28.77 17.49 -8.95
CA THR A 746 28.75 16.06 -8.63
C THR A 746 28.68 15.87 -7.12
N ASP A 747 28.35 14.66 -6.69
CA ASP A 747 28.39 14.27 -5.28
C ASP A 747 29.85 14.07 -4.81
N ARG A 748 30.09 14.27 -3.53
CA ARG A 748 31.38 13.98 -2.87
C ARG A 748 31.64 12.50 -2.70
N VAL A 749 30.56 11.71 -2.70
CA VAL A 749 30.59 10.29 -2.39
C VAL A 749 29.88 9.48 -3.48
N SER A 750 30.44 8.31 -3.80
CA SER A 750 29.78 7.36 -4.68
C SER A 750 28.64 6.66 -3.93
N ARG A 751 27.44 6.71 -4.51
CA ARG A 751 26.23 6.08 -3.96
C ARG A 751 25.66 5.10 -4.98
N THR A 752 25.23 3.92 -4.50
CA THR A 752 24.49 2.96 -5.32
C THR A 752 23.02 3.33 -5.35
N THR A 753 22.64 4.25 -6.23
CA THR A 753 21.32 4.90 -6.17
C THR A 753 20.22 4.13 -6.90
N ILE A 754 18.97 4.42 -6.53
CA ILE A 754 17.75 3.86 -7.14
C ILE A 754 16.87 4.97 -7.71
N HIS A 755 16.63 6.03 -6.93
CA HIS A 755 15.69 7.09 -7.29
C HIS A 755 16.09 8.42 -6.68
N MET A 756 15.65 9.50 -7.31
CA MET A 756 15.79 10.87 -6.82
C MET A 756 14.46 11.62 -6.83
N ALA A 757 14.23 12.44 -5.81
CA ALA A 757 13.14 13.41 -5.77
C ALA A 757 13.61 14.65 -5.03
N ASP A 758 12.91 15.76 -5.20
CA ASP A 758 13.25 16.96 -4.44
C ASP A 758 12.22 17.16 -3.33
N ILE A 759 12.69 17.65 -2.19
CA ILE A 759 11.89 17.97 -1.01
C ILE A 759 12.23 19.39 -0.53
N GLY A 760 11.22 20.07 0.02
CA GLY A 760 11.29 21.46 0.46
C GLY A 760 10.77 22.46 -0.58
N PRO A 761 10.63 23.73 -0.19
CA PRO A 761 10.01 24.76 -1.04
C PRO A 761 10.90 25.19 -2.22
N THR A 762 10.34 25.21 -3.43
CA THR A 762 10.92 25.85 -4.63
C THR A 762 10.67 27.38 -4.61
N ARG A 763 11.55 28.19 -5.20
CA ARG A 763 11.38 29.67 -5.28
C ARG A 763 10.57 30.05 -6.52
N GLN A 764 9.62 30.99 -6.42
CA GLN A 764 8.93 31.54 -7.59
C GLN A 764 9.64 32.75 -8.22
N ASP A 765 10.45 33.51 -7.47
CA ASP A 765 11.17 34.69 -8.00
C ASP A 765 12.48 34.92 -7.23
N GLY A 766 13.52 35.43 -7.91
CA GLY A 766 14.92 35.49 -7.50
C GLY A 766 15.32 36.26 -6.22
N SER A 767 14.45 36.44 -5.23
CA SER A 767 14.80 36.98 -3.90
C SER A 767 15.06 35.86 -2.87
N GLY A 768 16.30 35.76 -2.39
CA GLY A 768 16.58 35.48 -0.99
C GLY A 768 16.48 34.05 -0.43
N ASP A 769 15.30 33.40 -0.39
CA ASP A 769 14.99 32.54 0.78
C ASP A 769 14.55 31.06 0.59
N GLY A 770 14.17 30.57 -0.60
CA GLY A 770 13.86 29.14 -0.77
C GLY A 770 15.08 28.20 -0.72
N TRP A 771 14.92 27.02 -0.14
CA TRP A 771 15.96 26.00 0.07
C TRP A 771 15.41 24.62 -0.36
N ARG A 772 16.01 24.02 -1.40
CA ARG A 772 15.56 22.74 -1.97
C ARG A 772 16.62 21.66 -1.73
N ILE A 773 16.20 20.50 -1.26
CA ILE A 773 17.07 19.34 -1.01
C ILE A 773 16.69 18.24 -1.99
N THR A 774 17.67 17.60 -2.63
CA THR A 774 17.44 16.42 -3.46
C THR A 774 17.61 15.17 -2.60
N LEU A 775 16.53 14.42 -2.43
CA LEU A 775 16.51 13.09 -1.83
C LEU A 775 17.07 12.05 -2.80
N LEU A 776 17.94 11.20 -2.30
CA LEU A 776 18.52 10.06 -3.01
C LEU A 776 18.21 8.78 -2.22
N ALA A 777 17.65 7.78 -2.88
CA ALA A 777 17.47 6.44 -2.32
C ALA A 777 18.60 5.52 -2.80
N ASP A 778 19.06 4.62 -1.94
CA ASP A 778 20.10 3.64 -2.26
C ASP A 778 19.60 2.18 -2.26
N GLN A 779 20.44 1.28 -2.81
CA GLN A 779 20.20 -0.17 -2.90
C GLN A 779 20.50 -0.98 -1.64
N ARG A 780 21.10 -0.36 -0.63
CA ARG A 780 21.49 -0.92 0.67
C ARG A 780 20.60 -0.41 1.80
N CYS A 781 19.34 -0.09 1.47
CA CYS A 781 18.32 0.43 2.38
C CYS A 781 18.65 1.78 3.03
N GLY A 782 19.57 2.55 2.48
CA GLY A 782 19.87 3.92 2.90
C GLY A 782 19.19 4.98 2.04
N PHE A 783 19.17 6.20 2.57
CA PHE A 783 18.76 7.40 1.86
C PHE A 783 19.60 8.61 2.30
N ALA A 784 19.67 9.62 1.45
CA ALA A 784 20.38 10.86 1.75
C ALA A 784 19.64 12.08 1.19
N GLY A 785 19.71 13.21 1.89
CA GLY A 785 19.34 14.51 1.39
C GLY A 785 20.60 15.30 1.03
N VAL A 786 20.74 15.67 -0.25
CA VAL A 786 21.87 16.46 -0.74
C VAL A 786 21.41 17.83 -1.22
N TRP A 787 22.21 18.86 -0.92
CA TRP A 787 21.99 20.22 -1.39
C TRP A 787 22.89 20.51 -2.60
N VAL A 788 22.28 20.95 -3.69
CA VAL A 788 22.98 21.33 -4.92
C VAL A 788 23.32 22.82 -4.89
N PRO A 789 24.61 23.21 -4.98
CA PRO A 789 25.04 24.60 -4.86
C PRO A 789 24.84 25.39 -6.16
N TRP A 790 23.59 25.56 -6.61
CA TRP A 790 23.23 26.18 -7.90
C TRP A 790 23.87 27.55 -8.19
N GLY A 791 24.24 28.32 -7.15
CA GLY A 791 24.90 29.62 -7.28
C GLY A 791 26.40 29.57 -7.52
N TYR A 792 27.02 28.40 -7.47
CA TYR A 792 28.46 28.18 -7.66
C TYR A 792 28.68 27.29 -8.89
N ARG A 793 29.89 27.32 -9.48
CA ARG A 793 30.29 26.35 -10.52
C ARG A 793 31.33 25.40 -9.94
N ASN A 794 31.31 24.13 -10.38
CA ASN A 794 32.28 23.10 -10.01
C ASN A 794 32.41 22.88 -8.49
N LYS A 795 31.32 23.15 -7.75
CA LYS A 795 31.23 22.86 -6.32
C LYS A 795 30.46 21.56 -6.14
N GLU A 796 31.02 20.64 -5.37
CA GLU A 796 30.37 19.37 -5.04
C GLU A 796 29.12 19.59 -4.17
N PHE A 797 28.23 18.60 -4.15
CA PHE A 797 27.05 18.65 -3.28
C PHE A 797 27.42 18.66 -1.79
N GLU A 798 26.52 19.22 -0.98
CA GLU A 798 26.61 19.15 0.47
C GLU A 798 25.58 18.17 1.02
N THR A 799 26.02 17.13 1.73
CA THR A 799 25.11 16.18 2.39
C THR A 799 24.49 16.82 3.62
N VAL A 800 23.17 17.00 3.61
CA VAL A 800 22.41 17.59 4.72
C VAL A 800 22.08 16.53 5.77
N PHE A 801 21.60 15.37 5.32
CA PHE A 801 21.26 14.24 6.19
C PHE A 801 21.42 12.90 5.48
N GLU A 802 21.63 11.85 6.26
CA GLU A 802 21.65 10.46 5.83
C GLU A 802 20.90 9.59 6.85
N GLY A 803 20.27 8.52 6.37
CA GLY A 803 19.59 7.56 7.22
C GLY A 803 19.53 6.17 6.60
N ALA A 804 19.17 5.20 7.42
CA ALA A 804 18.91 3.83 7.02
C ALA A 804 17.45 3.46 7.32
N LEU A 805 16.88 2.62 6.47
CA LEU A 805 15.52 2.13 6.51
C LEU A 805 15.52 0.60 6.53
N PRO A 806 14.42 -0.05 6.95
CA PRO A 806 14.32 -1.51 6.89
C PRO A 806 14.31 -2.07 5.46
N ALA A 807 13.83 -1.28 4.50
CA ALA A 807 13.74 -1.65 3.09
C ALA A 807 14.17 -0.48 2.18
N SER A 808 14.76 -0.81 1.03
CA SER A 808 15.20 0.17 0.04
C SER A 808 14.03 0.83 -0.67
N ILE A 809 14.04 2.16 -0.73
CA ILE A 809 13.02 2.93 -1.45
C ILE A 809 13.23 2.78 -2.94
N ARG A 810 12.20 2.28 -3.62
CA ARG A 810 12.17 2.12 -5.08
C ARG A 810 11.81 3.41 -5.79
N ARG A 811 10.86 4.17 -5.22
CA ARG A 811 10.38 5.45 -5.76
C ARG A 811 9.98 6.40 -4.64
N PHE A 812 10.32 7.67 -4.84
CA PHE A 812 9.79 8.79 -4.09
C PHE A 812 8.67 9.45 -4.89
N VAL A 813 7.68 9.97 -4.20
CA VAL A 813 6.48 10.53 -4.81
C VAL A 813 5.90 11.61 -3.91
N THR A 814 5.48 12.73 -4.49
CA THR A 814 4.90 13.87 -3.76
C THR A 814 3.42 13.99 -4.08
N ALA A 815 2.54 13.80 -3.10
CA ALA A 815 1.09 13.80 -3.29
C ALA A 815 0.38 14.67 -2.25
N ARG A 816 -0.75 15.27 -2.64
CA ARG A 816 -1.71 15.87 -1.71
C ARG A 816 -2.72 14.80 -1.30
N SER A 817 -2.40 14.08 -0.24
CA SER A 817 -3.23 12.96 0.19
C SER A 817 -4.49 13.45 0.93
N SER A 818 -4.36 14.48 1.77
CA SER A 818 -5.47 14.95 2.62
C SER A 818 -6.63 15.62 1.88
N PRO A 819 -7.87 15.36 2.34
CA PRO A 819 -9.06 15.96 1.73
C PRO A 819 -9.17 17.45 2.09
N PRO A 820 -9.85 18.28 1.27
CA PRO A 820 -9.84 19.75 1.41
C PRO A 820 -10.29 20.29 2.78
N TRP A 821 -11.22 19.59 3.45
CA TRP A 821 -11.71 19.92 4.79
C TRP A 821 -10.71 19.62 5.91
N ALA A 822 -9.78 18.69 5.70
CA ALA A 822 -8.67 18.39 6.63
C ALA A 822 -7.42 19.24 6.34
N SER A 823 -7.26 19.76 5.11
CA SER A 823 -6.09 20.56 4.70
C SER A 823 -6.18 22.05 5.07
N SER A 824 -7.13 22.45 5.94
CA SER A 824 -7.43 23.85 6.22
C SER A 824 -6.40 24.55 7.13
N GLU A 825 -5.49 23.80 7.77
CA GLU A 825 -4.35 24.38 8.50
C GLU A 825 -3.00 23.93 7.90
N PRO A 826 -2.07 24.85 7.59
CA PRO A 826 -0.73 24.49 7.15
C PRO A 826 -0.02 23.68 8.26
N ARG A 827 0.51 22.50 7.89
CA ARG A 827 1.28 21.58 8.76
C ARG A 827 2.67 22.10 9.16
N SER A 828 2.75 23.37 9.55
CA SER A 828 4.00 24.08 9.86
C SER A 828 4.08 24.52 11.33
N ARG A 829 3.50 23.74 12.25
CA ARG A 829 3.60 23.97 13.69
C ARG A 829 4.71 23.13 14.31
N TYR A 830 5.21 23.60 15.44
CA TYR A 830 6.20 22.94 16.28
C TYR A 830 7.55 22.71 15.60
N GLY A 831 7.87 23.44 14.53
CA GLY A 831 9.11 23.25 13.77
C GLY A 831 9.06 22.21 12.65
N LEU A 832 7.87 21.72 12.26
CA LEU A 832 7.71 20.95 11.02
C LEU A 832 7.88 21.88 9.81
N LEU A 833 8.70 21.45 8.86
CA LEU A 833 8.96 22.17 7.62
C LEU A 833 8.16 21.55 6.47
N PRO A 834 7.66 22.37 5.52
CA PRO A 834 6.87 21.86 4.39
C PRO A 834 7.70 20.94 3.48
N SER A 835 7.17 19.76 3.17
CA SER A 835 7.80 18.82 2.24
C SER A 835 7.70 19.25 0.77
N GLY A 836 6.71 20.10 0.42
CA GLY A 836 6.53 20.68 -0.91
C GLY A 836 5.90 22.08 -0.88
N GLN A 837 5.94 22.82 -1.99
CA GLN A 837 5.48 24.22 -2.08
C GLN A 837 4.01 24.42 -1.68
N ASP A 838 3.14 23.46 -2.03
CA ASP A 838 1.68 23.57 -1.85
C ASP A 838 1.16 22.71 -0.68
N GLY A 839 2.02 22.39 0.29
CA GLY A 839 1.68 21.47 1.38
C GLY A 839 1.59 19.99 0.96
N ALA A 840 2.10 19.65 -0.23
CA ALA A 840 2.21 18.27 -0.69
C ALA A 840 3.18 17.46 0.19
N GLU A 841 2.85 16.19 0.39
CA GLU A 841 3.55 15.28 1.28
C GLU A 841 4.49 14.38 0.49
N MET A 842 5.62 14.02 1.08
CA MET A 842 6.62 13.17 0.44
C MET A 842 6.47 11.74 0.92
N PHE A 843 6.28 10.81 0.00
CA PHE A 843 6.22 9.38 0.28
C PHE A 843 7.36 8.62 -0.42
N GLY A 844 7.79 7.53 0.20
CA GLY A 844 8.71 6.55 -0.37
C GLY A 844 8.08 5.16 -0.38
N LEU A 845 8.03 4.53 -1.56
CA LEU A 845 7.56 3.16 -1.73
C LEU A 845 8.75 2.23 -1.88
N SER A 846 8.72 1.10 -1.18
CA SER A 846 9.78 0.09 -1.19
C SER A 846 9.35 -1.17 -1.93
N LEU A 847 10.31 -2.00 -2.34
CA LEU A 847 10.04 -3.22 -3.11
C LEU A 847 9.11 -4.19 -2.38
N ASP A 848 9.22 -4.29 -1.06
CA ASP A 848 8.41 -5.14 -0.19
C ASP A 848 6.95 -4.69 -0.02
N GLY A 849 6.55 -3.60 -0.68
CA GLY A 849 5.21 -3.03 -0.55
C GLY A 849 5.02 -2.13 0.67
N SER A 850 6.10 -1.71 1.35
CA SER A 850 6.00 -0.71 2.41
C SER A 850 5.95 0.73 1.85
N LEU A 851 5.02 1.53 2.38
CA LEU A 851 4.87 2.96 2.09
C LEU A 851 5.30 3.75 3.32
N ARG A 852 6.23 4.70 3.15
CA ARG A 852 6.76 5.55 4.24
C ARG A 852 6.53 7.02 3.90
N HIS A 853 6.21 7.81 4.92
CA HIS A 853 6.08 9.26 4.82
C HIS A 853 7.36 9.96 5.31
N PHE A 854 7.78 11.02 4.61
CA PHE A 854 8.96 11.82 4.92
C PHE A 854 8.56 13.26 5.20
N THR A 855 8.94 13.74 6.38
CA THR A 855 8.75 15.13 6.80
C THR A 855 10.09 15.75 7.14
N LEU A 856 10.26 17.03 6.81
CA LEU A 856 11.42 17.82 7.20
C LEU A 856 11.18 18.47 8.56
N LEU A 857 12.24 18.54 9.35
CA LEU A 857 12.23 19.13 10.69
C LEU A 857 13.20 20.30 10.72
N ASP A 858 12.86 21.35 11.47
CA ASP A 858 13.85 22.32 11.89
C ASP A 858 14.78 21.74 12.98
N ILE A 859 15.86 22.48 13.28
CA ILE A 859 16.87 22.02 14.24
C ILE A 859 16.32 21.93 15.68
N PRO A 860 15.54 22.92 16.20
CA PRO A 860 14.92 22.82 17.51
C PRO A 860 14.04 21.56 17.69
N LEU A 861 13.15 21.28 16.74
CA LEU A 861 12.30 20.08 16.80
C LEU A 861 13.12 18.80 16.68
N TRP A 862 14.11 18.76 15.78
CA TRP A 862 15.01 17.62 15.66
C TRP A 862 15.72 17.31 16.98
N ARG A 863 16.19 18.32 17.74
CA ARG A 863 16.85 18.10 19.05
C ARG A 863 15.90 17.44 20.05
N LEU A 864 14.68 17.96 20.17
CA LEU A 864 13.65 17.40 21.04
C LEU A 864 13.36 15.93 20.67
N LEU A 865 13.07 15.66 19.40
CA LEU A 865 12.72 14.32 18.95
C LEU A 865 13.90 13.35 19.03
N SER A 866 15.13 13.82 18.80
CA SER A 866 16.34 13.02 18.98
C SER A 866 16.53 12.63 20.45
N LEU A 867 16.30 13.55 21.39
CA LEU A 867 16.33 13.25 22.82
C LEU A 867 15.30 12.16 23.18
N VAL A 868 14.05 12.33 22.75
CA VAL A 868 12.98 11.35 23.02
C VAL A 868 13.32 9.98 22.41
N GLN A 869 13.84 9.94 21.17
CA GLN A 869 14.27 8.70 20.52
C GLN A 869 15.40 8.02 21.30
N SER A 870 16.43 8.75 21.71
CA SER A 870 17.56 8.21 22.48
C SER A 870 17.10 7.66 23.83
N LEU A 871 16.18 8.34 24.52
CA LEU A 871 15.57 7.85 25.74
C LEU A 871 14.72 6.59 25.50
N ALA A 872 13.99 6.53 24.38
CA ALA A 872 13.16 5.38 24.03
C ALA A 872 14.00 4.13 23.81
N GLN A 873 15.11 4.28 23.08
CA GLN A 873 16.06 3.22 22.78
C GLN A 873 16.83 2.73 24.00
N ARG A 874 16.91 3.53 25.08
CA ARG A 874 17.50 3.11 26.36
C ARG A 874 16.48 2.42 27.26
N ASN A 875 15.19 2.55 26.98
CA ASN A 875 14.14 1.99 27.82
C ASN A 875 13.97 0.49 27.58
N ALA A 876 14.32 -0.32 28.59
CA ALA A 876 14.23 -1.77 28.52
C ALA A 876 12.83 -2.26 28.10
N THR A 877 11.75 -1.68 28.63
CA THR A 877 10.38 -2.14 28.31
C THR A 877 10.03 -1.95 26.83
N LEU A 878 10.49 -0.86 26.20
CA LEU A 878 10.28 -0.62 24.77
C LEU A 878 11.18 -1.51 23.90
N ASN A 879 12.43 -1.73 24.30
CA ASN A 879 13.35 -2.62 23.58
C ASN A 879 12.86 -4.07 23.55
N HIS A 880 12.32 -4.57 24.67
CA HIS A 880 11.76 -5.93 24.74
C HIS A 880 10.54 -6.10 23.82
N MET A 881 9.70 -5.09 23.64
CA MET A 881 8.56 -5.16 22.72
C MET A 881 8.98 -5.21 21.25
N ARG A 882 10.20 -4.77 20.92
CA ARG A 882 10.70 -4.71 19.54
C ARG A 882 11.57 -5.87 19.13
N GLY A 883 11.84 -6.82 20.03
CA GLY A 883 12.70 -7.97 19.74
C GLY A 883 14.16 -7.61 19.46
N ASN A 884 14.60 -6.39 19.76
CA ASN A 884 16.00 -5.98 19.62
C ASN A 884 16.79 -6.50 20.82
N SER A 885 17.54 -7.60 20.65
CA SER A 885 18.51 -8.11 21.63
C SER A 885 19.84 -7.36 21.62
N ASP A 886 20.08 -6.47 20.65
CA ASP A 886 21.40 -5.85 20.42
C ASP A 886 21.78 -4.73 21.43
N SER A 887 21.09 -4.61 22.57
CA SER A 887 21.42 -3.59 23.58
C SER A 887 22.33 -4.08 24.71
N GLU A 888 22.95 -5.27 24.62
CA GLU A 888 23.94 -5.66 25.64
C GLU A 888 25.22 -4.80 25.62
N THR A 889 25.47 -4.00 24.58
CA THR A 889 26.65 -3.12 24.52
C THR A 889 26.44 -1.68 25.02
N MET A 890 25.29 -1.33 25.61
CA MET A 890 25.05 0.04 26.14
C MET A 890 24.59 0.08 27.60
N ASN A 891 24.75 -1.00 28.36
CA ASN A 891 24.65 -0.98 29.82
C ASN A 891 25.98 -0.61 30.49
N SER A 892 26.61 0.47 30.04
CA SER A 892 27.59 1.18 30.85
C SER A 892 26.95 2.47 31.34
N ASP A 893 26.73 2.55 32.64
CA ASP A 893 26.29 3.70 33.44
C ASP A 893 27.32 4.86 33.45
N ASP A 894 28.20 4.92 32.46
CA ASP A 894 29.30 5.88 32.34
C ASP A 894 29.03 6.85 31.18
N GLY A 895 28.49 8.02 31.51
CA GLY A 895 28.81 9.29 30.84
C GLY A 895 28.44 9.47 29.36
N VAL A 896 27.37 8.86 28.85
CA VAL A 896 26.93 9.08 27.47
C VAL A 896 26.14 10.39 27.35
N GLU A 897 26.73 11.36 26.68
CA GLU A 897 26.16 12.67 26.33
C GLU A 897 24.71 12.55 25.80
N LEU A 898 23.75 13.13 26.53
CA LEU A 898 22.32 13.16 26.16
C LEU A 898 22.04 14.20 25.06
N GLU A 899 22.95 15.15 24.86
CA GLU A 899 22.79 16.21 23.87
C GLU A 899 22.98 15.70 22.43
N PRO A 900 22.01 15.92 21.53
CA PRO A 900 22.12 15.54 20.13
C PRO A 900 23.23 16.30 19.40
N ARG A 901 24.13 15.57 18.72
CA ARG A 901 25.21 16.16 17.90
C ARG A 901 24.75 16.35 16.45
N LEU A 902 24.97 17.55 15.90
CA LEU A 902 24.68 17.88 14.50
C LEU A 902 25.68 17.18 13.57
N HIS A 903 25.27 16.06 12.98
CA HIS A 903 26.05 15.33 12.00
C HIS A 903 25.09 14.66 11.00
N PRO A 904 25.32 14.70 9.67
CA PRO A 904 24.36 14.22 8.68
C PRO A 904 23.77 12.83 8.96
N LYS A 905 24.61 11.88 9.43
CA LYS A 905 24.20 10.51 9.80
C LYS A 905 23.31 10.38 11.05
N LEU A 906 23.16 11.45 11.83
CA LEU A 906 22.33 11.52 13.04
C LEU A 906 21.07 12.37 12.84
N MET A 907 20.87 12.93 11.65
CA MET A 907 19.75 13.85 11.36
C MET A 907 18.43 13.13 11.05
N HIS A 908 18.38 11.79 11.11
CA HIS A 908 17.17 11.00 10.88
C HIS A 908 16.49 10.61 12.19
N ILE A 909 15.20 10.95 12.30
CA ILE A 909 14.32 10.52 13.39
C ILE A 909 13.39 9.43 12.88
N ASN A 910 13.34 8.30 13.58
CA ASN A 910 12.48 7.18 13.25
C ASN A 910 11.14 7.32 13.98
N GLY A 911 10.08 7.65 13.22
CA GLY A 911 8.72 7.81 13.72
C GLY A 911 8.13 6.56 14.37
N ASP A 912 8.49 5.36 13.90
CA ASP A 912 8.07 4.08 14.51
C ASP A 912 8.65 3.95 15.93
N ILE A 913 9.81 4.58 16.17
CA ILE A 913 10.36 4.61 17.52
C ILE A 913 9.53 5.48 18.44
N LEU A 914 9.12 6.64 17.94
CA LEU A 914 8.39 7.65 18.69
C LEU A 914 6.92 7.27 18.93
N SER A 915 6.29 6.49 18.04
CA SER A 915 4.90 6.07 18.22
C SER A 915 4.67 5.25 19.48
N ASP A 916 5.66 4.47 19.91
CA ASP A 916 5.60 3.76 21.20
C ASP A 916 5.61 4.70 22.41
N CYS A 917 6.13 5.91 22.25
CA CYS A 917 6.17 6.93 23.31
C CYS A 917 4.80 7.57 23.56
N LEU A 918 3.85 7.44 22.62
CA LEU A 918 2.45 7.88 22.80
C LEU A 918 1.65 7.02 23.78
N LYS A 919 2.21 5.88 24.23
CA LYS A 919 1.55 5.04 25.24
C LYS A 919 1.34 5.83 26.54
N PRO A 920 0.23 5.60 27.28
CA PRO A 920 -0.10 6.37 28.46
C PRO A 920 1.05 6.40 29.48
N ARG A 921 1.45 7.61 29.89
CA ARG A 921 2.50 7.90 30.87
C ARG A 921 3.91 7.40 30.51
N MET A 922 4.15 7.07 29.25
CA MET A 922 5.46 6.57 28.78
C MET A 922 6.52 7.67 28.72
N LEU A 923 6.17 8.88 28.28
CA LEU A 923 7.12 9.99 28.23
C LEU A 923 7.66 10.32 29.62
N GLU A 924 6.79 10.39 30.62
CA GLU A 924 7.17 10.66 32.02
C GLU A 924 8.10 9.58 32.56
N LYS A 925 7.87 8.32 32.19
CA LYS A 925 8.72 7.19 32.60
C LYS A 925 10.10 7.23 31.94
N MET A 926 10.17 7.66 30.68
CA MET A 926 11.41 7.69 29.90
C MET A 926 12.28 8.91 30.21
N VAL A 927 11.67 10.09 30.26
CA VAL A 927 12.34 11.35 30.58
C VAL A 927 12.86 11.32 32.03
N GLY A 928 12.14 10.63 32.92
CA GLY A 928 12.60 10.40 34.28
C GLY A 928 12.63 11.69 35.12
N LYS A 929 13.71 11.90 35.88
CA LYS A 929 13.93 13.06 36.77
C LYS A 929 15.33 13.63 36.55
N ALA A 930 15.57 14.84 37.07
CA ALA A 930 16.85 15.57 36.99
C ALA A 930 17.23 15.90 35.52
N ASP A 931 18.47 15.67 35.11
CA ASP A 931 19.07 16.15 33.85
C ASP A 931 18.23 15.85 32.60
N GLY A 932 17.58 14.67 32.53
CA GLY A 932 16.70 14.31 31.41
C GLY A 932 15.44 15.18 31.31
N LEU A 933 14.88 15.59 32.45
CA LEU A 933 13.72 16.48 32.53
C LEU A 933 14.11 17.92 32.22
N ASP A 934 15.27 18.37 32.71
CA ASP A 934 15.76 19.72 32.48
C ASP A 934 16.03 19.95 30.98
N LEU A 935 16.71 19.00 30.32
CA LEU A 935 16.98 19.06 28.89
C LEU A 935 15.71 18.98 28.04
N PHE A 936 14.75 18.15 28.45
CA PHE A 936 13.45 18.05 27.79
C PHE A 936 12.67 19.37 27.85
N CYS A 937 12.64 20.02 29.02
CA CYS A 937 12.02 21.34 29.19
C CYS A 937 12.76 22.42 28.39
N GLU A 938 14.10 22.42 28.40
CA GLU A 938 14.92 23.37 27.64
C GLU A 938 14.65 23.29 26.13
N TYR A 939 14.58 22.07 25.57
CA TYR A 939 14.29 21.91 24.15
C TYR A 939 12.87 22.32 23.78
N LEU A 940 11.89 22.08 24.67
CA LEU A 940 10.53 22.60 24.48
C LEU A 940 10.49 24.13 24.54
N ASP A 941 11.24 24.76 25.46
CA ASP A 941 11.38 26.21 25.54
C ASP A 941 12.08 26.82 24.31
N GLY A 942 12.90 26.04 23.61
CA GLY A 942 13.57 26.47 22.37
C GLY A 942 12.70 26.43 21.10
N LEU A 943 11.55 25.73 21.12
CA LEU A 943 10.68 25.59 19.96
C LEU A 943 10.02 26.91 19.59
N GLU A 944 10.14 27.31 18.32
CA GLU A 944 9.56 28.56 17.78
C GLU A 944 9.83 29.80 18.66
N GLY A 945 10.98 29.82 19.34
CA GLY A 945 11.37 30.93 20.22
C GLY A 945 10.59 31.01 21.55
N GLY A 946 10.03 29.90 22.04
CA GLY A 946 9.34 29.83 23.35
C GLY A 946 7.82 30.02 23.28
N ARG A 947 7.28 30.25 22.08
CA ARG A 947 5.85 30.51 21.82
C ARG A 947 4.88 29.54 22.51
N TRP A 948 5.28 28.27 22.66
CA TRP A 948 4.45 27.20 23.20
C TRP A 948 4.59 27.00 24.72
N THR A 949 5.57 27.65 25.35
CA THR A 949 5.87 27.51 26.79
C THR A 949 5.85 28.82 27.56
N ASP A 950 5.66 29.96 26.88
CA ASP A 950 5.55 31.30 27.50
C ASP A 950 4.52 31.33 28.65
N GLU A 951 3.35 30.71 28.46
CA GLU A 951 2.30 30.66 29.47
C GLU A 951 2.67 29.82 30.70
N PHE A 952 3.64 28.89 30.58
CA PHE A 952 4.04 28.01 31.67
C PHE A 952 4.82 28.74 32.76
N ARG A 953 5.44 29.88 32.42
CA ARG A 953 6.27 30.68 33.32
C ARG A 953 5.44 31.66 34.16
N ASP A 954 4.37 32.24 33.59
CA ASP A 954 3.63 33.35 34.19
C ASP A 954 2.23 32.98 34.73
N SER A 955 1.54 31.98 34.18
CA SER A 955 0.10 31.73 34.44
C SER A 955 -0.19 30.54 35.35
N ILE A 956 0.73 29.57 35.41
CA ILE A 956 0.59 28.35 36.21
C ILE A 956 1.27 28.63 37.55
N GLY A 957 0.51 29.00 38.58
CA GLY A 957 1.03 29.38 39.91
C GLY A 957 2.09 28.40 40.46
N HIS A 958 2.93 28.86 41.41
CA HIS A 958 4.26 28.36 41.85
C HIS A 958 4.40 26.87 42.31
N SER A 959 3.63 25.94 41.76
CA SER A 959 3.69 24.51 42.01
C SER A 959 4.42 23.83 40.85
N ASP A 960 5.63 23.34 41.13
CA ASP A 960 6.50 22.67 40.15
C ASP A 960 5.81 21.48 39.46
N ASP A 961 4.94 20.76 40.18
CA ASP A 961 4.17 19.63 39.64
C ASP A 961 3.22 20.02 38.50
N LYS A 962 2.56 21.19 38.60
CA LYS A 962 1.65 21.67 37.55
C LYS A 962 2.41 22.10 36.31
N ARG A 963 3.57 22.73 36.50
CA ARG A 963 4.45 23.13 35.40
C ARG A 963 5.00 21.90 34.67
N GLN A 964 5.48 20.90 35.41
CA GLN A 964 5.96 19.63 34.83
C GLN A 964 4.85 18.92 34.03
N ALA A 965 3.62 18.87 34.55
CA ALA A 965 2.49 18.30 33.83
C ALA A 965 2.17 19.03 32.50
N ALA A 966 2.34 20.36 32.46
CA ALA A 966 2.15 21.16 31.24
C ALA A 966 3.19 20.82 30.16
N TYR A 967 4.47 20.69 30.53
CA TYR A 967 5.52 20.26 29.59
C TYR A 967 5.26 18.87 29.01
N PHE A 968 4.88 17.89 29.83
CA PHE A 968 4.55 16.56 29.32
C PHE A 968 3.31 16.56 28.42
N LYS A 969 2.28 17.35 28.76
CA LYS A 969 1.11 17.53 27.90
C LYS A 969 1.51 18.08 26.53
N LEU A 970 2.36 19.10 26.49
CA LEU A 970 2.88 19.67 25.25
C LEU A 970 3.72 18.64 24.47
N GLY A 971 4.58 17.87 25.16
CA GLY A 971 5.33 16.78 24.53
C GLY A 971 4.44 15.73 23.87
N TYR A 972 3.38 15.31 24.53
CA TYR A 972 2.38 14.40 23.97
C TYR A 972 1.63 15.01 22.78
N GLU A 973 1.29 16.29 22.86
CA GLU A 973 0.65 17.03 21.78
C GLU A 973 1.53 17.10 20.53
N ILE A 974 2.81 17.46 20.70
CA ILE A 974 3.80 17.51 19.62
C ILE A 974 3.98 16.14 18.99
N LEU A 975 4.18 15.08 19.79
CA LEU A 975 4.31 13.72 19.25
C LEU A 975 3.05 13.29 18.48
N THR A 976 1.87 13.58 19.02
CA THR A 976 0.59 13.24 18.36
C THR A 976 0.46 13.99 17.04
N TYR A 977 0.88 15.25 17.00
CA TYR A 977 0.84 16.08 15.79
C TYR A 977 1.82 15.60 14.73
N VAL A 978 3.10 15.36 15.09
CA VAL A 978 4.16 14.93 14.17
C VAL A 978 3.90 13.52 13.62
N LEU A 979 3.32 12.63 14.43
CA LEU A 979 3.02 11.24 14.07
C LEU A 979 1.60 11.05 13.53
N ALA A 980 0.85 12.14 13.35
CA ALA A 980 -0.50 12.06 12.81
C ALA A 980 -0.47 11.41 11.42
N PRO A 981 -1.40 10.48 11.11
CA PRO A 981 -1.46 9.86 9.80
C PRO A 981 -1.68 10.92 8.71
N VAL A 982 -1.16 10.59 7.54
CA VAL A 982 -1.05 11.51 6.41
C VAL A 982 -1.85 10.97 5.25
N TRP A 983 -3.12 11.38 5.14
CA TRP A 983 -4.10 10.86 4.18
C TRP A 983 -5.31 11.75 3.99
#